data_AF-A0A2T4X6F5-F1
#
_entry.id   AF-A0A2T4X6F5-F1
#
_cell.length_a   1.000
_cell.length_b   1.000
_cell.length_c   1.000
_cell.angle_alpha   90.00
_cell.angle_beta   90.00
_cell.angle_gamma   90.00
#
_symmetry.space_group_name_H-M   'P 1'
#
loop_
_entity.id
_entity.type
_entity.pdbx_description
1 polymer ?
#
loop_
_entity_poly.entity_id
_entity_poly.type
_entity_poly.pdbx_seq_one_letter_code
_entity_poly.pdbx_strand_id
1 'polypeptide(L)'
;MRIVLGIILLTGTLFLGSTFWTDPSAAGTSATELPHRRDLQRAAWETDTWLIVYQSDSEAGKRSYESLLRPLANRTLRGITLQVFDLAEVPDSLLQKYPVMLIGSTLPAVVCLAAKKLPDLGLEQTQVRVGSLELNDTQDLVQLSFLPSAWNGQLPMHLIWGKDELQIQTYLRQRLASGLRSFLWSAWGYEVTRHQQTFCMGYFNDSTWVMDKQIHFEFTPAPLLLATTPAAALHAYDGAPDISKNLAPRLAKAKKEIQDFTGADQLPVLQFFLYPTVERKALRTGSMQQVHVEADKAEVYLVSNAHFQGEEWGEQYRCWLRAALGSPAHPVLEEGLSMQWTDTIRGRPWREWAQHLAAAGVLPSAQLLFSPDTIAQYLPLIGQFAAAAWVDFRLQTIGKTAFLDEYYRSVPPIATLKQLDTQWKSWIRANYPRSDIKRRTVPQQRLNGYTLAHQGYRIYNGYGSERARMSLGVMQSIGISAVAIVPYSYLADAHRPDPIPISEQVGNENDEAVLFSHFSSKDLGQFTLLKPQIWLGGGSWPGDVSFSTPTEWNTFFDNYRRWISHYALLAELYGFDALCIGTELRYTTLQHPAAWRTLIAQIRQIYGGSLTYAANWGEECEKITFWPALDFIGVNCYYPLHQGTTATPEELAAGAQRVVEKLKTIHEQVQRPVWLTEIGYRSATAPWQNPHAEAGDRAIDEQAQAQCYAAFLAASWPSDWIKGYFWWKWPSDLNHVEDNGRGYVPLGKPAEDVLRSYYLRK
;
A
#
# COMPACT_ATOMS: atom_id res chain seq x y z
N MET A 1 -39.20 24.88 -24.47
CA MET A 1 -38.60 23.74 -25.19
C MET A 1 -37.37 23.32 -24.39
N ARG A 2 -37.35 22.07 -23.92
CA ARG A 2 -36.60 21.60 -22.74
C ARG A 2 -35.11 21.33 -23.03
N ILE A 3 -34.24 21.81 -22.15
CA ILE A 3 -32.86 21.37 -21.94
C ILE A 3 -32.83 20.76 -20.53
N VAL A 4 -32.45 19.50 -20.41
CA VAL A 4 -32.33 18.78 -19.12
C VAL A 4 -30.85 18.50 -18.89
N LEU A 5 -30.27 19.16 -17.89
CA LEU A 5 -28.99 18.80 -17.29
C LEU A 5 -29.21 17.67 -16.29
N GLY A 6 -28.45 16.58 -16.45
CA GLY A 6 -28.34 15.51 -15.47
C GLY A 6 -27.37 15.90 -14.35
N ILE A 7 -27.85 15.80 -13.12
CA ILE A 7 -27.07 15.94 -11.88
C ILE A 7 -26.57 14.55 -11.47
N ILE A 8 -25.26 14.44 -11.28
CA ILE A 8 -24.55 13.28 -10.74
C ILE A 8 -24.74 13.27 -9.21
N LEU A 9 -25.36 12.22 -8.69
CA LEU A 9 -25.58 11.99 -7.26
C LEU A 9 -24.51 11.02 -6.75
N LEU A 10 -23.57 11.55 -5.96
CA LEU A 10 -22.72 10.75 -5.06
C LEU A 10 -23.59 10.31 -3.87
N THR A 11 -23.84 9.02 -3.74
CA THR A 11 -24.50 8.42 -2.58
C THR A 11 -23.50 8.26 -1.44
N GLY A 12 -23.37 9.33 -0.65
CA GLY A 12 -22.97 9.22 0.75
C GLY A 12 -24.12 8.63 1.57
N THR A 13 -23.82 7.58 2.32
CA THR A 13 -24.73 6.94 3.26
C THR A 13 -25.14 7.92 4.38
N LEU A 14 -26.34 8.48 4.25
CA LEU A 14 -27.00 9.29 5.28
C LEU A 14 -27.64 8.37 6.32
N PHE A 15 -27.11 8.39 7.54
CA PHE A 15 -27.83 7.95 8.73
C PHE A 15 -28.96 8.95 9.01
N LEU A 16 -30.21 8.50 8.82
CA LEU A 16 -31.41 9.22 9.22
C LEU A 16 -31.57 9.12 10.75
N GLY A 17 -31.07 10.12 11.46
CA GLY A 17 -31.45 10.40 12.84
C GLY A 17 -32.67 11.33 12.87
N SER A 18 -33.76 10.88 13.48
CA SER A 18 -35.00 11.62 13.67
C SER A 18 -34.76 12.98 14.36
N THR A 19 -35.22 14.04 13.71
CA THR A 19 -35.25 15.42 14.20
C THR A 19 -36.23 15.58 15.36
N PHE A 20 -35.73 15.64 16.59
CA PHE A 20 -36.43 16.32 17.68
C PHE A 20 -35.95 17.77 17.72
N TRP A 21 -36.84 18.69 17.38
CA TRP A 21 -36.66 20.12 17.61
C TRP A 21 -36.47 20.37 19.10
N THR A 22 -35.33 20.95 19.48
CA THR A 22 -35.16 21.60 20.77
C THR A 22 -34.66 23.03 20.54
N ASP A 23 -35.32 23.93 21.27
CA ASP A 23 -35.28 25.38 21.25
C ASP A 23 -33.86 25.95 21.50
N PRO A 24 -33.38 26.99 20.78
CA PRO A 24 -32.06 27.60 21.01
C PRO A 24 -31.94 28.41 22.31
N SER A 25 -32.95 28.41 23.18
CA SER A 25 -32.98 29.19 24.42
C SER A 25 -32.85 28.32 25.68
N ALA A 26 -31.76 27.57 25.78
CA ALA A 26 -31.33 26.96 27.05
C ALA A 26 -29.80 26.98 27.18
N ALA A 27 -29.25 28.19 27.36
CA ALA A 27 -27.94 28.34 27.98
C ALA A 27 -28.04 27.96 29.46
N GLY A 28 -27.56 26.77 29.82
CA GLY A 28 -27.57 26.27 31.19
C GLY A 28 -26.82 24.95 31.35
N THR A 29 -25.51 25.04 31.64
CA THR A 29 -24.70 24.08 32.41
C THR A 29 -24.82 22.57 32.11
N SER A 30 -23.86 22.03 31.34
CA SER A 30 -23.25 20.70 31.58
C SER A 30 -21.87 20.56 30.90
N ALA A 31 -20.90 21.41 31.27
CA ALA A 31 -19.51 21.27 30.82
C ALA A 31 -18.75 20.25 31.68
N THR A 32 -19.00 18.95 31.49
CA THR A 32 -18.27 17.88 32.21
C THR A 32 -17.64 16.81 31.34
N GLU A 33 -17.97 16.70 30.05
CA GLU A 33 -17.36 15.70 29.16
C GLU A 33 -16.52 16.37 28.07
N LEU A 34 -15.32 15.81 27.85
CA LEU A 34 -14.46 16.20 26.73
C LEU A 34 -15.14 15.82 25.41
N PRO A 35 -14.99 16.63 24.34
CA PRO A 35 -15.56 16.32 23.04
C PRO A 35 -14.94 15.03 22.48
N HIS A 36 -15.70 14.32 21.64
CA HIS A 36 -15.12 13.24 20.87
C HIS A 36 -14.16 13.80 19.80
N ARG A 37 -12.97 13.24 19.68
CA ARG A 37 -11.95 13.69 18.71
C ARG A 37 -12.46 13.66 17.26
N ARG A 38 -13.30 12.67 16.90
CA ARG A 38 -13.91 12.62 15.55
C ARG A 38 -14.88 13.75 15.28
N ASP A 39 -15.55 14.28 16.31
CA ASP A 39 -16.43 15.44 16.16
C ASP A 39 -15.61 16.71 15.93
N LEU A 40 -14.46 16.85 16.61
CA LEU A 40 -13.50 17.93 16.32
C LEU A 40 -12.94 17.85 14.90
N GLN A 41 -12.62 16.64 14.43
CA GLN A 41 -12.20 16.44 13.04
C GLN A 41 -13.30 16.85 12.05
N ARG A 42 -14.56 16.48 12.32
CA ARG A 42 -15.70 16.88 11.48
C ARG A 42 -15.87 18.40 11.46
N ALA A 43 -15.86 19.03 12.64
CA ALA A 43 -15.95 20.48 12.79
C ALA A 43 -14.85 21.21 12.00
N ALA A 44 -13.62 20.67 11.94
CA ALA A 44 -12.53 21.22 11.15
C ALA A 44 -12.88 21.36 9.66
N TRP A 45 -13.64 20.41 9.11
CA TRP A 45 -14.02 20.36 7.69
C TRP A 45 -15.33 21.09 7.38
N GLU A 46 -16.16 21.34 8.39
CA GLU A 46 -17.42 22.09 8.27
C GLU A 46 -17.19 23.61 8.34
N THR A 47 -16.02 24.05 8.80
CA THR A 47 -15.65 25.47 8.87
C THR A 47 -15.01 25.96 7.56
N ASP A 48 -15.26 27.22 7.21
CA ASP A 48 -14.71 27.88 6.02
C ASP A 48 -13.38 28.60 6.25
N THR A 49 -12.94 28.73 7.51
CA THR A 49 -11.77 29.54 7.88
C THR A 49 -10.98 28.87 8.98
N TRP A 50 -9.65 28.80 8.84
CA TRP A 50 -8.73 28.38 9.90
C TRP A 50 -7.78 29.52 10.26
N LEU A 51 -7.51 29.68 11.56
CA LEU A 51 -6.60 30.70 12.08
C LEU A 51 -5.22 30.07 12.33
N ILE A 52 -4.19 30.61 11.71
CA ILE A 52 -2.79 30.32 12.01
C ILE A 52 -2.29 31.42 12.95
N VAL A 53 -2.04 31.06 14.19
CA VAL A 53 -1.73 32.00 15.26
C VAL A 53 -0.35 31.68 15.80
N TYR A 54 0.55 32.67 15.77
CA TYR A 54 1.91 32.51 16.30
C TYR A 54 2.15 33.40 17.52
N GLN A 55 3.06 32.98 18.40
CA GLN A 55 3.51 33.75 19.55
C GLN A 55 5.04 33.66 19.67
N SER A 56 5.66 34.79 19.99
CA SER A 56 7.08 34.86 20.40
C SER A 56 7.25 35.93 21.47
N ASP A 57 8.13 35.64 22.44
CA ASP A 57 8.52 36.59 23.49
C ASP A 57 9.56 37.60 22.98
N SER A 58 10.06 37.44 21.75
CA SER A 58 11.04 38.34 21.13
C SER A 58 10.51 38.97 19.83
N GLU A 59 10.84 40.25 19.62
CA GLU A 59 10.49 40.95 18.37
C GLU A 59 11.16 40.33 17.13
N ALA A 60 12.35 39.74 17.29
CA ALA A 60 13.02 39.02 16.22
C ALA A 60 12.27 37.73 15.84
N GLY A 61 11.81 36.96 16.83
CA GLY A 61 11.01 35.76 16.64
C GLY A 61 9.67 36.06 15.98
N LYS A 62 8.96 37.10 16.41
CA LYS A 62 7.73 37.58 15.76
C LYS A 62 7.93 37.87 14.27
N ARG A 63 8.97 38.65 13.92
CA ARG A 63 9.29 38.95 12.52
C ARG A 63 9.62 37.69 11.72
N SER A 64 10.29 36.71 12.33
CA SER A 64 10.61 35.44 11.68
C SER A 64 9.33 34.64 11.37
N TYR A 65 8.44 34.48 12.36
CA TYR A 65 7.16 33.81 12.14
C TYR A 65 6.29 34.54 11.13
N GLU A 66 6.21 35.86 11.21
CA GLU A 66 5.47 36.68 10.26
C GLU A 66 5.99 36.45 8.83
N SER A 67 7.31 36.49 8.62
CA SER A 67 7.91 36.24 7.32
C SER A 67 7.61 34.85 6.76
N LEU A 68 7.47 33.83 7.62
CA LEU A 68 7.18 32.45 7.22
C LEU A 68 5.70 32.22 6.94
N LEU A 69 4.83 32.79 7.77
CA LEU A 69 3.42 32.44 7.83
C LEU A 69 2.54 33.42 7.05
N ARG A 70 2.88 34.71 6.98
CA ARG A 70 2.10 35.73 6.25
C ARG A 70 1.84 35.40 4.78
N PRO A 71 2.75 34.72 4.03
CA PRO A 71 2.44 34.20 2.68
C PRO A 71 1.27 33.22 2.60
N LEU A 72 0.83 32.66 3.73
CA LEU A 72 -0.33 31.77 3.82
C LEU A 72 -1.65 32.53 3.95
N ALA A 73 -1.62 33.81 4.30
CA ALA A 73 -2.82 34.62 4.49
C ALA A 73 -3.65 34.64 3.19
N ASN A 74 -4.95 34.35 3.33
CA ASN A 74 -5.93 34.25 2.25
C ASN A 74 -5.68 33.12 1.25
N ARG A 75 -4.74 32.20 1.50
CA ARG A 75 -4.67 30.96 0.72
C ARG A 75 -5.86 30.08 1.09
N THR A 76 -6.39 29.38 0.08
CA THR A 76 -7.53 28.49 0.25
C THR A 76 -7.14 27.06 -0.07
N LEU A 77 -7.55 26.11 0.77
CA LEU A 77 -7.41 24.67 0.54
C LEU A 77 -8.74 23.99 0.84
N ARG A 78 -9.33 23.30 -0.16
CA ARG A 78 -10.63 22.61 -0.02
C ARG A 78 -11.76 23.52 0.51
N GLY A 79 -11.77 24.79 0.12
CA GLY A 79 -12.76 25.77 0.59
C GLY A 79 -12.46 26.39 1.96
N ILE A 80 -11.39 25.98 2.63
CA ILE A 80 -10.92 26.57 3.89
C ILE A 80 -9.95 27.71 3.57
N THR A 81 -10.27 28.93 3.97
CA THR A 81 -9.40 30.11 3.89
C THR A 81 -8.54 30.24 5.14
N LEU A 82 -7.24 30.48 4.94
CA LEU A 82 -6.29 30.66 6.05
C LEU A 82 -6.16 32.14 6.41
N GLN A 83 -6.23 32.44 7.70
CA GLN A 83 -5.89 33.75 8.24
C GLN A 83 -4.72 33.63 9.19
N VAL A 84 -3.83 34.62 9.23
CA VAL A 84 -2.57 34.55 9.96
C VAL A 84 -2.46 35.75 10.89
N PHE A 85 -2.14 35.49 12.16
CA PHE A 85 -2.09 36.54 13.19
C PHE A 85 -0.98 36.29 14.22
N ASP A 86 -0.44 37.37 14.78
CA ASP A 86 0.19 37.34 16.11
C ASP A 86 -0.93 37.14 17.14
N LEU A 87 -0.76 36.22 18.08
CA LEU A 87 -1.75 35.95 19.13
C LEU A 87 -2.21 37.22 19.87
N ALA A 88 -1.30 38.18 20.10
CA ALA A 88 -1.62 39.43 20.78
C ALA A 88 -2.61 40.32 20.00
N GLU A 89 -2.78 40.08 18.70
CA GLU A 89 -3.62 40.87 17.81
C GLU A 89 -4.92 40.15 17.42
N VAL A 90 -5.12 38.88 17.83
CA VAL A 90 -6.34 38.13 17.51
C VAL A 90 -7.45 38.43 18.51
N PRO A 91 -8.63 38.88 18.06
CA PRO A 91 -9.80 38.96 18.93
C PRO A 91 -10.26 37.57 19.41
N ASP A 92 -10.56 37.43 20.70
CA ASP A 92 -11.12 36.19 21.28
C ASP A 92 -12.37 35.70 20.54
N SER A 93 -13.17 36.61 19.97
CA SER A 93 -14.35 36.25 19.17
C SER A 93 -14.01 35.45 17.91
N LEU A 94 -12.84 35.66 17.31
CA LEU A 94 -12.36 34.83 16.20
C LEU A 94 -11.88 33.47 16.71
N LEU A 95 -11.12 33.45 17.81
CA LEU A 95 -10.61 32.21 18.43
C LEU A 95 -11.73 31.28 18.92
N GLN A 96 -12.88 31.85 19.32
CA GLN A 96 -14.09 31.09 19.69
C GLN A 96 -14.88 30.57 18.49
N LYS A 97 -14.71 31.19 17.30
CA LYS A 97 -15.51 30.92 16.11
C LYS A 97 -14.85 29.93 15.15
N TYR A 98 -13.52 29.93 15.07
CA TYR A 98 -12.78 29.19 14.05
C TYR A 98 -11.74 28.23 14.64
N PRO A 99 -11.43 27.12 13.95
CA PRO A 99 -10.27 26.29 14.25
C PRO A 99 -8.98 27.10 14.34
N VAL A 100 -8.10 26.71 15.27
CA VAL A 100 -6.84 27.43 15.54
C VAL A 100 -5.65 26.49 15.39
N MET A 101 -4.63 26.90 14.65
CA MET A 101 -3.28 26.34 14.70
C MET A 101 -2.40 27.30 15.50
N LEU A 102 -2.05 26.93 16.72
CA LEU A 102 -1.16 27.70 17.59
C LEU A 102 0.29 27.27 17.38
N ILE A 103 1.20 28.25 17.26
CA ILE A 103 2.62 28.03 16.99
C ILE A 103 3.46 28.87 17.95
N GLY A 104 4.38 28.27 18.71
CA GLY A 104 5.30 29.02 19.56
C GLY A 104 6.05 28.17 20.56
N SER A 105 7.05 28.77 21.20
CA SER A 105 7.83 28.16 22.30
C SER A 105 7.23 28.41 23.68
N THR A 106 6.40 29.45 23.81
CA THR A 106 5.67 29.79 25.03
C THR A 106 4.17 29.62 24.81
N LEU A 107 3.49 28.89 25.70
CA LEU A 107 2.06 28.61 25.62
C LEU A 107 1.22 29.60 26.45
N PRO A 108 0.06 30.06 25.94
CA PRO A 108 -0.86 30.91 26.69
C PRO A 108 -1.45 30.21 27.91
N ALA A 109 -1.71 30.98 28.98
CA ALA A 109 -2.29 30.45 30.21
C ALA A 109 -3.66 29.75 29.99
N VAL A 110 -4.47 30.26 29.05
CA VAL A 110 -5.77 29.66 28.69
C VAL A 110 -5.61 28.25 28.10
N VAL A 111 -4.57 28.03 27.29
CA VAL A 111 -4.24 26.72 26.71
C VAL A 111 -3.76 25.76 27.79
N CYS A 112 -2.87 26.23 28.67
CA CYS A 112 -2.37 25.44 29.80
C CYS A 112 -3.52 24.99 30.73
N LEU A 113 -4.47 25.90 31.02
CA LEU A 113 -5.62 25.58 31.85
C LEU A 113 -6.56 24.57 31.20
N ALA A 114 -6.84 24.73 29.90
CA ALA A 114 -7.69 23.80 29.14
C ALA A 114 -7.09 22.39 29.10
N ALA A 115 -5.76 22.29 28.93
CA ALA A 115 -5.05 21.02 28.85
C ALA A 115 -5.09 20.20 30.14
N LYS A 116 -5.30 20.80 31.32
CA LYS A 116 -5.42 20.08 32.60
C LYS A 116 -6.55 19.03 32.62
N LYS A 117 -7.50 19.12 31.70
CA LYS A 117 -8.59 18.14 31.54
C LYS A 117 -8.16 16.89 30.76
N LEU A 118 -7.04 16.95 30.03
CA LEU A 118 -6.56 15.87 29.18
C LEU A 118 -5.60 14.97 30.00
N PRO A 119 -5.85 13.66 30.11
CA PRO A 119 -5.11 12.79 31.03
C PRO A 119 -3.63 12.60 30.62
N ASP A 120 -3.39 12.37 29.34
CA ASP A 120 -2.06 12.06 28.80
C ASP A 120 -1.42 13.23 28.05
N LEU A 121 -1.86 14.46 28.31
CA LEU A 121 -1.23 15.66 27.76
C LEU A 121 -1.03 16.70 28.87
N GLY A 122 0.22 17.04 29.15
CA GLY A 122 0.59 18.18 30.01
C GLY A 122 1.06 19.34 29.16
N LEU A 123 0.39 20.49 29.24
CA LEU A 123 0.83 21.74 28.63
C LEU A 123 1.08 22.78 29.74
N GLU A 124 2.33 23.16 29.91
CA GLU A 124 2.75 24.29 30.74
C GLU A 124 3.34 25.39 29.84
N GLN A 125 3.59 26.58 30.39
CA GLN A 125 4.01 27.73 29.58
C GLN A 125 5.25 27.44 28.73
N THR A 126 6.23 26.70 29.26
CA THR A 126 7.50 26.42 28.57
C THR A 126 7.86 24.93 28.57
N GLN A 127 6.89 24.05 28.84
CA GLN A 127 7.11 22.62 28.93
C GLN A 127 5.89 21.87 28.41
N VAL A 128 6.15 20.79 27.68
CA VAL A 128 5.11 19.89 27.17
C VAL A 128 5.44 18.46 27.56
N ARG A 129 4.41 17.73 28.00
CA ARG A 129 4.43 16.30 28.29
C ARG A 129 3.41 15.57 27.42
N VAL A 130 3.82 14.52 26.73
CA VAL A 130 2.91 13.61 25.99
C VAL A 130 3.01 12.22 26.62
N GLY A 131 1.97 11.76 27.29
CA GLY A 131 2.02 10.54 28.10
C GLY A 131 3.09 10.62 29.17
N SER A 132 4.04 9.68 29.19
CA SER A 132 5.18 9.72 30.11
C SER A 132 6.37 10.54 29.59
N LEU A 133 6.32 11.01 28.35
CA LEU A 133 7.42 11.71 27.69
C LEU A 133 7.41 13.20 28.01
N GLU A 134 8.42 13.65 28.75
CA GLU A 134 8.70 15.06 29.03
C GLU A 134 9.63 15.64 27.97
N LEU A 135 9.22 16.74 27.32
CA LEU A 135 9.99 17.39 26.26
C LEU A 135 10.96 18.42 26.84
N ASN A 136 12.14 17.94 27.20
CA ASN A 136 13.14 18.71 27.93
C ASN A 136 14.36 19.12 27.09
N ASP A 137 14.56 18.52 25.91
CA ASP A 137 15.68 18.87 25.04
C ASP A 137 15.37 20.16 24.27
N THR A 138 16.38 21.01 24.06
CA THR A 138 16.28 22.20 23.21
C THR A 138 15.87 21.88 21.77
N GLN A 139 16.12 20.65 21.33
CA GLN A 139 15.81 20.13 20.00
C GLN A 139 14.43 19.47 19.93
N ASP A 140 13.70 19.38 21.05
CA ASP A 140 12.37 18.79 21.07
C ASP A 140 11.34 19.72 20.43
N LEU A 141 10.52 19.14 19.57
CA LEU A 141 9.34 19.75 18.97
C LEU A 141 8.20 18.74 18.94
N VAL A 142 6.98 19.22 19.18
CA VAL A 142 5.77 18.43 19.09
C VAL A 142 4.73 19.11 18.21
N GLN A 143 4.09 18.33 17.36
CA GLN A 143 2.87 18.69 16.68
C GLN A 143 1.71 17.86 17.26
N LEU A 144 0.69 18.54 17.77
CA LEU A 144 -0.55 17.97 18.27
C LEU A 144 -1.69 18.37 17.32
N SER A 145 -2.52 17.41 16.94
CA SER A 145 -3.61 17.64 15.97
C SER A 145 -4.96 17.32 16.57
N PHE A 146 -5.95 18.17 16.28
CA PHE A 146 -7.34 18.03 16.73
C PHE A 146 -7.48 17.92 18.25
N LEU A 147 -6.86 18.81 19.01
CA LEU A 147 -7.15 19.02 20.43
C LEU A 147 -8.45 19.82 20.59
N PRO A 148 -9.16 19.74 21.73
CA PRO A 148 -10.22 20.69 22.03
C PRO A 148 -9.62 22.09 22.15
N SER A 149 -10.18 23.07 21.43
CA SER A 149 -9.70 24.46 21.51
C SER A 149 -9.92 25.04 22.91
N ALA A 150 -8.92 25.79 23.38
CA ALA A 150 -8.96 26.44 24.68
C ALA A 150 -10.02 27.55 24.76
N TRP A 151 -10.41 28.11 23.61
CA TRP A 151 -11.41 29.18 23.50
C TRP A 151 -12.82 28.64 23.23
N ASN A 152 -12.92 27.50 22.52
CA ASN A 152 -14.19 26.80 22.29
C ASN A 152 -13.93 25.30 22.18
N GLY A 153 -14.26 24.54 23.23
CA GLY A 153 -14.00 23.10 23.29
C GLY A 153 -14.68 22.26 22.21
N GLN A 154 -15.65 22.79 21.46
CA GLN A 154 -16.29 22.10 20.33
C GLN A 154 -15.57 22.32 19.00
N LEU A 155 -14.56 23.19 18.97
CA LEU A 155 -13.72 23.44 17.79
C LEU A 155 -12.32 22.82 17.97
N PRO A 156 -11.70 22.35 16.88
CA PRO A 156 -10.36 21.80 16.93
C PRO A 156 -9.29 22.88 17.08
N MET A 157 -8.25 22.55 17.84
CA MET A 157 -6.99 23.26 17.89
C MET A 157 -5.84 22.32 17.49
N HIS A 158 -4.95 22.81 16.64
CA HIS A 158 -3.64 22.23 16.38
C HIS A 158 -2.59 23.02 17.16
N LEU A 159 -1.54 22.34 17.63
CA LEU A 159 -0.45 22.98 18.35
C LEU A 159 0.88 22.52 17.76
N ILE A 160 1.74 23.46 17.38
CA ILE A 160 3.15 23.23 17.07
C ILE A 160 3.96 23.94 18.15
N TRP A 161 4.57 23.16 19.04
CA TRP A 161 5.39 23.68 20.12
C TRP A 161 6.81 23.12 20.03
N GLY A 162 7.80 23.93 20.37
CA GLY A 162 9.19 23.50 20.48
C GLY A 162 9.93 24.34 21.51
N LYS A 163 10.94 23.75 22.14
CA LYS A 163 11.66 24.43 23.23
C LYS A 163 12.50 25.62 22.75
N ASP A 164 12.93 25.57 21.49
CA ASP A 164 13.67 26.63 20.79
C ASP A 164 12.91 27.06 19.53
N GLU A 165 12.67 28.36 19.38
CA GLU A 165 11.99 28.93 18.22
C GLU A 165 12.71 28.62 16.90
N LEU A 166 14.04 28.49 16.91
CA LEU A 166 14.79 28.15 15.69
C LEU A 166 14.41 26.76 15.16
N GLN A 167 14.14 25.81 16.05
CA GLN A 167 13.68 24.48 15.68
C GLN A 167 12.28 24.51 15.09
N ILE A 168 11.37 25.29 15.70
CA ILE A 168 10.03 25.52 15.16
C ILE A 168 10.15 26.12 13.75
N GLN A 169 10.90 27.19 13.57
CA GLN A 169 11.06 27.85 12.28
C GLN A 169 11.63 26.91 11.20
N THR A 170 12.58 26.05 11.56
CA THR A 170 13.16 25.07 10.63
C THR A 170 12.13 24.02 10.23
N TYR A 171 11.38 23.51 11.21
CA TYR A 171 10.28 22.58 10.99
C TYR A 171 9.18 23.16 10.09
N LEU A 172 8.78 24.41 10.32
CA LEU A 172 7.77 25.08 9.48
C LEU A 172 8.25 25.23 8.04
N ARG A 173 9.52 25.60 7.81
CA ARG A 173 10.10 25.69 6.45
C ARG A 173 10.03 24.34 5.73
N GLN A 174 10.38 23.26 6.41
CA GLN A 174 10.32 21.90 5.84
C GLN A 174 8.89 21.49 5.51
N ARG A 175 7.95 21.68 6.44
CA ARG A 175 6.53 21.36 6.22
C ARG A 175 5.92 22.15 5.07
N LEU A 176 6.26 23.44 4.96
CA LEU A 176 5.80 24.32 3.89
C LEU A 176 6.42 23.95 2.53
N ALA A 177 7.70 23.55 2.51
CA ALA A 177 8.35 23.05 1.30
C ALA A 177 7.70 21.74 0.80
N SER A 178 7.21 20.89 1.71
CA SER A 178 6.42 19.69 1.40
C SER A 178 4.96 19.99 1.02
N GLY A 179 4.56 21.25 0.97
CA GLY A 179 3.24 21.70 0.53
C GLY A 179 2.26 22.02 1.65
N LEU A 180 1.24 22.83 1.33
CA LEU A 180 0.30 23.38 2.30
C LEU A 180 -0.45 22.31 3.12
N ARG A 181 -0.75 21.17 2.50
CA ARG A 181 -1.38 20.03 3.17
C ARG A 181 -0.50 19.48 4.30
N SER A 182 0.81 19.35 4.06
CA SER A 182 1.77 18.82 5.05
C SER A 182 1.91 19.76 6.25
N PHE A 183 1.83 21.07 6.01
CA PHE A 183 1.83 22.09 7.05
C PHE A 183 0.57 22.05 7.92
N LEU A 184 -0.62 22.01 7.31
CA LEU A 184 -1.88 22.22 8.04
C LEU A 184 -2.26 21.08 9.00
N TRP A 185 -1.86 19.84 8.73
CA TRP A 185 -2.12 18.74 9.67
C TRP A 185 -1.11 17.59 9.55
N SER A 186 -0.89 16.90 10.66
CA SER A 186 -0.16 15.63 10.69
C SER A 186 -1.11 14.48 10.38
N ALA A 187 -0.56 13.37 9.89
CA ALA A 187 -1.27 12.10 9.79
C ALA A 187 -1.50 11.44 11.16
N TRP A 188 -1.05 12.07 12.25
CA TRP A 188 -1.06 11.56 13.61
C TRP A 188 -1.77 12.52 14.58
N GLY A 189 -2.24 11.98 15.71
CA GLY A 189 -2.77 12.81 16.80
C GLY A 189 -1.71 13.58 17.55
N TYR A 190 -0.54 12.98 17.70
CA TYR A 190 0.67 13.65 18.15
C TYR A 190 1.87 13.10 17.37
N GLU A 191 2.85 13.98 17.14
CA GLU A 191 4.12 13.66 16.54
C GLU A 191 5.20 14.46 17.27
N VAL A 192 6.17 13.77 17.85
CA VAL A 192 7.27 14.34 18.60
C VAL A 192 8.57 14.08 17.84
N THR A 193 9.33 15.15 17.61
CA THR A 193 10.59 15.13 16.87
C THR A 193 11.74 15.66 17.72
N ARG A 194 12.93 15.12 17.50
CA ARG A 194 14.20 15.60 18.05
C ARG A 194 15.23 15.55 16.94
N HIS A 195 16.00 16.62 16.75
CA HIS A 195 16.88 16.76 15.57
C HIS A 195 16.12 16.53 14.25
N GLN A 196 14.86 17.01 14.17
CA GLN A 196 13.96 16.85 13.02
C GLN A 196 13.60 15.40 12.68
N GLN A 197 13.95 14.44 13.53
CA GLN A 197 13.57 13.04 13.36
C GLN A 197 12.44 12.71 14.32
N THR A 198 11.37 12.10 13.80
CA THR A 198 10.26 11.65 14.64
C THR A 198 10.73 10.50 15.53
N PHE A 199 10.60 10.69 16.84
CA PHE A 199 10.98 9.68 17.83
C PHE A 199 9.81 9.18 18.70
N CYS A 200 8.65 9.83 18.62
CA CYS A 200 7.41 9.35 19.22
C CYS A 200 6.21 9.85 18.38
N MET A 201 5.25 8.98 18.07
CA MET A 201 4.02 9.37 17.37
C MET A 201 2.85 8.48 17.76
N GLY A 202 1.63 8.95 17.52
CA GLY A 202 0.45 8.14 17.74
C GLY A 202 -0.85 8.92 17.83
N TYR A 203 -1.84 8.30 18.49
CA TYR A 203 -3.17 8.88 18.70
C TYR A 203 -3.58 8.85 20.17
N PHE A 204 -4.42 9.80 20.54
CA PHE A 204 -5.26 9.69 21.74
C PHE A 204 -6.54 8.95 21.35
N ASN A 205 -7.05 8.13 22.25
CA ASN A 205 -8.36 7.51 22.10
C ASN A 205 -9.44 8.59 21.94
N ASP A 206 -10.34 8.38 20.99
CA ASP A 206 -11.23 9.45 20.54
C ASP A 206 -12.20 9.97 21.61
N SER A 207 -12.54 9.17 22.62
CA SER A 207 -13.49 9.56 23.68
C SER A 207 -12.80 9.89 25.01
N THR A 208 -11.77 9.13 25.37
CA THR A 208 -11.14 9.24 26.70
C THR A 208 -9.93 10.17 26.72
N TRP A 209 -9.37 10.52 25.56
CA TRP A 209 -8.15 11.33 25.44
C TRP A 209 -6.91 10.76 26.13
N VAL A 210 -6.98 9.49 26.58
CA VAL A 210 -5.84 8.67 26.99
C VAL A 210 -5.09 8.23 25.72
N MET A 211 -3.78 8.10 25.78
CA MET A 211 -2.98 7.59 24.66
C MET A 211 -3.46 6.20 24.25
N ASP A 212 -3.74 6.04 22.96
CA ASP A 212 -4.08 4.76 22.39
C ASP A 212 -2.81 3.91 22.25
N LYS A 213 -2.61 2.99 23.20
CA LYS A 213 -1.46 2.09 23.22
C LYS A 213 -1.37 1.21 21.96
N GLN A 214 -2.47 0.97 21.26
CA GLN A 214 -2.44 0.19 20.03
C GLN A 214 -1.93 1.01 18.84
N ILE A 215 -1.97 2.34 18.94
CA ILE A 215 -1.57 3.30 17.89
C ILE A 215 -0.59 4.30 18.51
N HIS A 216 0.42 3.76 19.20
CA HIS A 216 1.50 4.52 19.80
C HIS A 216 2.83 3.86 19.40
N PHE A 217 3.74 4.67 18.88
CA PHE A 217 5.03 4.21 18.37
C PHE A 217 6.14 5.07 18.96
N GLU A 218 7.07 4.39 19.62
CA GLU A 218 8.33 4.96 20.07
C GLU A 218 9.48 4.47 19.21
N PHE A 219 10.52 5.29 19.13
CA PHE A 219 11.62 5.18 18.19
C PHE A 219 12.90 5.68 18.86
N THR A 220 14.05 5.12 18.47
CA THR A 220 15.33 5.69 18.91
C THR A 220 15.49 7.11 18.33
N PRO A 221 15.78 8.15 19.15
CA PRO A 221 15.88 9.52 18.65
C PRO A 221 17.02 9.75 17.67
N ALA A 222 18.12 9.02 17.83
CA ALA A 222 19.26 9.02 16.94
C ALA A 222 19.57 7.58 16.51
N PRO A 223 20.13 7.37 15.30
CA PRO A 223 20.56 6.06 14.88
C PRO A 223 21.90 5.69 15.50
N LEU A 224 22.18 4.39 15.58
CA LEU A 224 23.48 3.86 15.97
C LEU A 224 24.42 3.83 14.77
N LEU A 225 25.57 4.50 14.85
CA LEU A 225 26.63 4.36 13.84
C LEU A 225 27.23 2.94 13.94
N LEU A 226 27.04 2.14 12.90
CA LEU A 226 27.53 0.76 12.81
C LEU A 226 28.95 0.68 12.25
N ALA A 227 29.19 1.40 11.15
CA ALA A 227 30.45 1.35 10.43
C ALA A 227 30.69 2.64 9.64
N THR A 228 31.96 2.97 9.40
CA THR A 228 32.37 4.04 8.50
C THR A 228 33.48 3.53 7.59
N THR A 229 33.34 3.80 6.29
CA THR A 229 34.28 3.46 5.23
C THR A 229 34.46 4.67 4.31
N PRO A 230 35.48 4.68 3.44
CA PRO A 230 35.60 5.74 2.42
C PRO A 230 34.41 5.84 1.46
N ALA A 231 33.59 4.78 1.35
CA ALA A 231 32.42 4.77 0.47
C ALA A 231 31.12 5.14 1.20
N ALA A 232 30.95 4.72 2.46
CA ALA A 232 29.70 4.90 3.19
C ALA A 232 29.88 4.93 4.73
N ALA A 233 28.96 5.63 5.39
CA ALA A 233 28.68 5.53 6.82
C ALA A 233 27.30 4.87 7.01
N LEU A 234 27.22 3.81 7.82
CA LEU A 234 26.01 3.04 8.03
C LEU A 234 25.46 3.32 9.43
N HIS A 235 24.19 3.69 9.48
CA HIS A 235 23.46 4.09 10.68
C HIS A 235 22.25 3.17 10.83
N ALA A 236 22.03 2.58 12.00
CA ALA A 236 20.89 1.71 12.27
C ALA A 236 19.86 2.36 13.17
N TYR A 237 18.61 2.38 12.73
CA TYR A 237 17.46 2.70 13.56
C TYR A 237 16.81 1.43 14.09
N ASP A 238 16.19 1.52 15.28
CA ASP A 238 15.24 0.53 15.78
C ASP A 238 15.76 -0.92 15.82
N GLY A 239 17.06 -1.10 16.00
CA GLY A 239 17.68 -2.43 16.03
C GLY A 239 17.86 -3.10 14.67
N ALA A 240 17.90 -2.32 13.58
CA ALA A 240 18.23 -2.84 12.26
C ALA A 240 19.59 -3.60 12.28
N PRO A 241 19.68 -4.76 11.61
CA PRO A 241 20.88 -5.58 11.61
C PRO A 241 22.05 -4.90 10.88
N ASP A 242 23.27 -5.19 11.33
CA ASP A 242 24.48 -4.71 10.69
C ASP A 242 24.84 -5.55 9.45
N ILE A 243 24.74 -4.91 8.28
CA ILE A 243 25.10 -5.49 6.97
C ILE A 243 26.43 -4.96 6.41
N SER A 244 27.16 -4.15 7.18
CA SER A 244 28.38 -3.46 6.73
C SER A 244 29.42 -4.41 6.13
N LYS A 245 29.59 -5.60 6.72
CA LYS A 245 30.55 -6.61 6.26
C LYS A 245 30.33 -7.04 4.81
N ASN A 246 29.06 -7.19 4.40
CA ASN A 246 28.71 -7.64 3.05
C ASN A 246 28.59 -6.46 2.08
N LEU A 247 28.11 -5.31 2.56
CA LEU A 247 27.84 -4.15 1.72
C LEU A 247 29.11 -3.34 1.40
N ALA A 248 30.01 -3.14 2.37
CA ALA A 248 31.18 -2.28 2.20
C ALA A 248 32.10 -2.66 1.02
N PRO A 249 32.45 -3.95 0.80
CA PRO A 249 33.26 -4.33 -0.36
C PRO A 249 32.58 -4.04 -1.70
N ARG A 250 31.27 -4.25 -1.79
CA ARG A 250 30.46 -3.96 -2.99
C ARG A 250 30.44 -2.47 -3.28
N LEU A 251 30.21 -1.64 -2.26
CA LEU A 251 30.24 -0.19 -2.39
C LEU A 251 31.62 0.33 -2.79
N ALA A 252 32.70 -0.21 -2.23
CA ALA A 252 34.06 0.19 -2.58
C ALA A 252 34.37 -0.11 -4.06
N LYS A 253 33.99 -1.30 -4.55
CA LYS A 253 34.10 -1.67 -5.97
C LYS A 253 33.30 -0.72 -6.85
N ALA A 254 32.00 -0.57 -6.58
CA ALA A 254 31.11 0.27 -7.38
C ALA A 254 31.55 1.74 -7.39
N LYS A 255 31.98 2.29 -6.24
CA LYS A 255 32.47 3.67 -6.14
C LYS A 255 33.62 3.90 -7.12
N LYS A 256 34.61 3.00 -7.14
CA LYS A 256 35.76 3.08 -8.05
C LYS A 256 35.31 2.99 -9.51
N GLU A 257 34.48 2.02 -9.84
CA GLU A 257 34.02 1.81 -11.22
C GLU A 257 33.17 2.99 -11.73
N ILE A 258 32.40 3.64 -10.85
CA ILE A 258 31.66 4.87 -11.16
C ILE A 258 32.60 6.04 -11.37
N GLN A 259 33.67 6.19 -10.58
CA GLN A 259 34.69 7.22 -10.82
C GLN A 259 35.38 7.02 -12.17
N ASP A 260 35.77 5.78 -12.48
CA ASP A 260 36.39 5.44 -13.77
C ASP A 260 35.42 5.69 -14.94
N PHE A 261 34.14 5.42 -14.75
CA PHE A 261 33.11 5.68 -15.74
C PHE A 261 32.81 7.18 -15.90
N THR A 262 32.71 7.95 -14.82
CA THR A 262 32.28 9.36 -14.89
C THR A 262 33.44 10.34 -15.07
N GLY A 263 34.66 9.94 -14.73
CA GLY A 263 35.82 10.83 -14.61
C GLY A 263 35.81 11.68 -13.33
N ALA A 264 34.97 11.37 -12.35
CA ALA A 264 34.87 12.13 -11.11
C ALA A 264 36.04 11.82 -10.16
N ASP A 265 36.80 12.85 -9.79
CA ASP A 265 37.95 12.73 -8.88
C ASP A 265 37.53 12.27 -7.47
N GLN A 266 36.41 12.77 -6.97
CA GLN A 266 35.87 12.43 -5.66
C GLN A 266 34.34 12.27 -5.72
N LEU A 267 33.86 11.27 -5.00
CA LEU A 267 32.45 11.02 -4.78
C LEU A 267 32.15 11.07 -3.28
N PRO A 268 30.97 11.57 -2.87
CA PRO A 268 30.61 11.70 -1.46
C PRO A 268 30.59 10.35 -0.74
N VAL A 269 30.71 10.41 0.59
CA VAL A 269 30.44 9.27 1.47
C VAL A 269 28.93 9.12 1.60
N LEU A 270 28.37 7.98 1.18
CA LEU A 270 26.94 7.74 1.30
C LEU A 270 26.53 7.57 2.77
N GLN A 271 25.44 8.20 3.17
CA GLN A 271 24.84 8.01 4.48
C GLN A 271 23.72 6.97 4.38
N PHE A 272 23.95 5.77 4.89
CA PHE A 272 22.95 4.70 4.93
C PHE A 272 22.18 4.75 6.24
N PHE A 273 20.85 4.79 6.16
CA PHE A 273 19.94 4.63 7.29
C PHE A 273 19.19 3.31 7.16
N LEU A 274 19.50 2.37 8.04
CA LEU A 274 18.96 1.01 8.06
C LEU A 274 17.74 0.93 8.98
N TYR A 275 16.72 0.21 8.53
CA TYR A 275 15.48 -0.04 9.26
C TYR A 275 15.19 -1.54 9.30
N PRO A 276 14.66 -2.09 10.40
CA PRO A 276 14.46 -3.54 10.54
C PRO A 276 13.27 -4.07 9.71
N THR A 277 12.26 -3.22 9.45
CA THR A 277 11.05 -3.59 8.71
C THR A 277 10.56 -2.44 7.82
N VAL A 278 9.74 -2.76 6.83
CA VAL A 278 9.06 -1.77 5.97
C VAL A 278 8.13 -0.87 6.79
N GLU A 279 7.47 -1.39 7.82
CA GLU A 279 6.64 -0.61 8.75
C GLU A 279 7.46 0.44 9.51
N ARG A 280 8.57 0.03 10.14
CA ARG A 280 9.42 0.94 10.92
C ARG A 280 10.02 2.04 10.05
N LYS A 281 10.46 1.68 8.85
CA LYS A 281 10.90 2.65 7.84
C LYS A 281 9.77 3.61 7.46
N ALA A 282 8.61 3.08 7.08
CA ALA A 282 7.49 3.90 6.63
C ALA A 282 6.95 4.84 7.71
N LEU A 283 6.92 4.42 8.97
CA LEU A 283 6.52 5.29 10.09
C LEU A 283 7.47 6.49 10.25
N ARG A 284 8.77 6.32 9.99
CA ARG A 284 9.77 7.39 10.11
C ARG A 284 9.89 8.25 8.85
N THR A 285 9.88 7.64 7.66
CA THR A 285 10.23 8.31 6.41
C THR A 285 9.04 8.53 5.48
N GLY A 286 7.88 7.95 5.77
CA GLY A 286 6.73 7.98 4.87
C GLY A 286 6.92 7.20 3.56
N SER A 287 7.81 6.20 3.53
CA SER A 287 8.05 5.34 2.36
C SER A 287 8.16 3.87 2.77
N MET A 288 7.39 3.00 2.10
CA MET A 288 7.46 1.54 2.27
C MET A 288 8.48 0.87 1.35
N GLN A 289 9.04 1.60 0.38
CA GLN A 289 10.00 1.05 -0.58
C GLN A 289 11.14 0.36 0.15
N GLN A 290 11.60 -0.79 -0.33
CA GLN A 290 12.72 -1.49 0.33
C GLN A 290 14.00 -0.62 0.36
N VAL A 291 14.21 0.18 -0.69
CA VAL A 291 15.27 1.19 -0.78
C VAL A 291 14.68 2.47 -1.37
N HIS A 292 15.03 3.62 -0.81
CA HIS A 292 14.86 4.91 -1.49
C HIS A 292 16.05 5.81 -1.18
N VAL A 293 16.27 6.82 -2.02
CA VAL A 293 17.45 7.68 -1.93
C VAL A 293 17.07 9.15 -2.01
N GLU A 294 17.79 9.98 -1.26
CA GLU A 294 17.84 11.42 -1.47
C GLU A 294 19.19 11.76 -2.11
N ALA A 295 19.23 11.67 -3.45
CA ALA A 295 20.47 11.69 -4.22
C ALA A 295 21.32 12.95 -3.97
N ASP A 296 20.68 14.11 -3.86
CA ASP A 296 21.37 15.40 -3.63
C ASP A 296 22.00 15.50 -2.23
N LYS A 297 21.52 14.70 -1.26
CA LYS A 297 22.09 14.62 0.10
C LYS A 297 23.03 13.43 0.28
N ALA A 298 23.17 12.59 -0.74
CA ALA A 298 23.88 11.31 -0.65
C ALA A 298 23.34 10.39 0.47
N GLU A 299 22.04 10.43 0.73
CA GLU A 299 21.37 9.62 1.75
C GLU A 299 20.64 8.42 1.12
N VAL A 300 20.76 7.27 1.76
CA VAL A 300 20.17 6.00 1.34
C VAL A 300 19.39 5.41 2.50
N TYR A 301 18.10 5.16 2.30
CA TYR A 301 17.20 4.63 3.30
C TYR A 301 16.86 3.19 2.92
N LEU A 302 17.22 2.22 3.76
CA LEU A 302 17.20 0.80 3.40
C LEU A 302 16.50 -0.04 4.47
N VAL A 303 15.59 -0.91 4.06
CA VAL A 303 15.10 -2.00 4.93
C VAL A 303 16.13 -3.12 4.90
N SER A 304 16.57 -3.54 6.08
CA SER A 304 17.56 -4.61 6.23
C SER A 304 17.01 -5.69 7.14
N ASN A 305 16.76 -6.88 6.58
CA ASN A 305 16.45 -8.11 7.30
C ASN A 305 16.69 -9.32 6.38
N ALA A 306 16.30 -10.52 6.82
CA ALA A 306 16.51 -11.75 6.04
C ALA A 306 15.76 -11.77 4.69
N HIS A 307 14.68 -11.01 4.56
CA HIS A 307 13.74 -11.08 3.45
C HIS A 307 13.89 -9.92 2.47
N PHE A 308 14.09 -8.71 2.97
CA PHE A 308 14.28 -7.48 2.20
C PHE A 308 15.79 -7.18 2.08
N GLN A 309 16.29 -7.17 0.84
CA GLN A 309 17.70 -7.00 0.47
C GLN A 309 17.86 -5.85 -0.53
N GLY A 310 17.30 -4.68 -0.21
CA GLY A 310 17.18 -3.57 -1.15
C GLY A 310 18.52 -3.06 -1.73
N GLU A 311 19.66 -3.37 -1.10
CA GLU A 311 20.99 -3.02 -1.58
C GLU A 311 21.41 -3.72 -2.88
N GLU A 312 20.65 -4.73 -3.32
CA GLU A 312 20.85 -5.36 -4.62
C GLU A 312 20.40 -4.46 -5.79
N TRP A 313 19.45 -3.55 -5.60
CA TRP A 313 18.76 -2.84 -6.69
C TRP A 313 19.52 -1.65 -7.30
N GLY A 314 20.74 -1.34 -6.86
CA GLY A 314 21.58 -0.29 -7.49
C GLY A 314 21.14 1.15 -7.22
N GLU A 315 19.96 1.36 -6.64
CA GLU A 315 19.37 2.67 -6.31
C GLU A 315 20.30 3.60 -5.54
N GLN A 316 21.10 3.05 -4.63
CA GLN A 316 22.12 3.79 -3.88
C GLN A 316 23.15 4.51 -4.77
N TYR A 317 23.41 4.00 -5.97
CA TYR A 317 24.41 4.55 -6.88
C TYR A 317 23.92 5.82 -7.58
N ARG A 318 22.60 6.07 -7.60
CA ARG A 318 22.03 7.34 -8.09
C ARG A 318 22.58 8.55 -7.33
N CYS A 319 22.89 8.40 -6.04
CA CYS A 319 23.55 9.45 -5.26
C CYS A 319 24.91 9.85 -5.85
N TRP A 320 25.73 8.87 -6.24
CA TRP A 320 27.03 9.12 -6.86
C TRP A 320 26.92 9.61 -8.29
N LEU A 321 25.98 9.06 -9.07
CA LEU A 321 25.70 9.55 -10.41
C LEU A 321 25.24 11.01 -10.41
N ARG A 322 24.36 11.39 -9.47
CA ARG A 322 23.90 12.77 -9.31
C ARG A 322 25.05 13.71 -8.92
N ALA A 323 25.94 13.27 -8.03
CA ALA A 323 27.12 14.04 -7.65
C ALA A 323 28.11 14.21 -8.82
N ALA A 324 28.30 13.17 -9.64
CA ALA A 324 29.29 13.17 -10.73
C ALA A 324 28.79 13.81 -12.03
N LEU A 325 27.53 13.56 -12.39
CA LEU A 325 26.93 13.91 -13.68
C LEU A 325 25.81 14.93 -13.54
N GLY A 326 25.42 15.35 -12.34
CA GLY A 326 24.26 16.21 -12.14
C GLY A 326 22.96 15.54 -12.60
N SER A 327 21.94 16.37 -12.87
CA SER A 327 20.62 15.88 -13.25
C SER A 327 20.60 15.32 -14.67
N PRO A 328 19.99 14.15 -14.90
CA PRO A 328 19.80 13.61 -16.24
C PRO A 328 18.73 14.40 -17.00
N ALA A 329 18.80 14.38 -18.32
CA ALA A 329 17.76 14.85 -19.22
C ALA A 329 16.44 14.07 -19.05
N HIS A 330 16.50 12.84 -18.56
CA HIS A 330 15.34 12.03 -18.20
C HIS A 330 15.67 11.02 -17.07
N PRO A 331 14.81 10.83 -16.05
CA PRO A 331 15.08 9.95 -14.90
C PRO A 331 15.49 8.51 -15.27
N VAL A 332 14.86 7.94 -16.30
CA VAL A 332 15.17 6.59 -16.85
C VAL A 332 16.66 6.37 -17.11
N LEU A 333 17.38 7.40 -17.57
CA LEU A 333 18.80 7.26 -17.90
C LEU A 333 19.64 7.07 -16.64
N GLU A 334 19.32 7.80 -15.57
CA GLU A 334 19.99 7.64 -14.27
C GLU A 334 19.59 6.33 -13.60
N GLU A 335 18.30 5.97 -13.62
CA GLU A 335 17.79 4.70 -13.11
C GLU A 335 18.50 3.52 -13.80
N GLY A 336 18.50 3.49 -15.13
CA GLY A 336 19.15 2.43 -15.89
C GLY A 336 20.67 2.41 -15.74
N LEU A 337 21.32 3.58 -15.61
CA LEU A 337 22.76 3.64 -15.41
C LEU A 337 23.15 3.15 -14.00
N SER A 338 22.33 3.41 -12.99
CA SER A 338 22.60 2.97 -11.62
C SER A 338 22.70 1.45 -11.49
N MET A 339 21.93 0.70 -12.29
CA MET A 339 21.96 -0.76 -12.31
C MET A 339 23.23 -1.38 -12.93
N GLN A 340 24.10 -0.60 -13.58
CA GLN A 340 25.27 -1.16 -14.29
C GLN A 340 26.35 -1.71 -13.36
N TRP A 341 26.35 -1.29 -12.09
CA TRP A 341 27.26 -1.77 -11.04
C TRP A 341 26.60 -2.77 -10.08
N THR A 342 25.48 -3.33 -10.52
CA THR A 342 24.81 -4.46 -9.87
C THR A 342 25.06 -5.71 -10.69
N ASP A 343 25.49 -6.79 -10.03
CA ASP A 343 25.73 -8.08 -10.67
C ASP A 343 24.43 -8.91 -10.71
N THR A 344 23.86 -9.20 -9.54
CA THR A 344 22.71 -10.10 -9.37
C THR A 344 21.58 -9.44 -8.58
N ILE A 345 20.35 -9.76 -8.97
CA ILE A 345 19.12 -9.49 -8.21
C ILE A 345 18.51 -10.84 -7.84
N ARG A 346 18.28 -11.08 -6.55
CA ARG A 346 17.75 -12.33 -6.00
C ARG A 346 18.56 -13.56 -6.44
N GLY A 347 19.87 -13.41 -6.43
CA GLY A 347 20.82 -14.48 -6.77
C GLY A 347 20.92 -14.83 -8.27
N ARG A 348 20.25 -14.09 -9.16
CA ARG A 348 20.33 -14.25 -10.62
C ARG A 348 20.86 -12.98 -11.28
N PRO A 349 21.69 -13.05 -12.35
CA PRO A 349 22.11 -11.86 -13.08
C PRO A 349 20.91 -11.04 -13.57
N TRP A 350 20.92 -9.72 -13.34
CA TRP A 350 19.78 -8.88 -13.73
C TRP A 350 19.53 -8.87 -15.24
N ARG A 351 20.60 -9.02 -16.04
CA ARG A 351 20.51 -9.16 -17.51
C ARG A 351 19.71 -10.39 -17.92
N GLU A 352 19.74 -11.45 -17.11
CA GLU A 352 18.93 -12.63 -17.37
C GLU A 352 17.43 -12.36 -17.13
N TRP A 353 17.08 -11.60 -16.08
CA TRP A 353 15.70 -11.15 -15.87
C TRP A 353 15.20 -10.31 -17.05
N ALA A 354 15.99 -9.34 -17.50
CA ALA A 354 15.66 -8.53 -18.68
C ALA A 354 15.48 -9.39 -19.95
N GLN A 355 16.29 -10.45 -20.11
CA GLN A 355 16.16 -11.40 -21.21
C GLN A 355 14.80 -12.13 -21.15
N HIS A 356 14.42 -12.65 -19.99
CA HIS A 356 13.12 -13.33 -19.80
C HIS A 356 11.95 -12.40 -20.11
N LEU A 357 12.01 -11.15 -19.68
CA LEU A 357 11.00 -10.14 -19.98
C LEU A 357 10.93 -9.84 -21.50
N ALA A 358 12.08 -9.78 -22.18
CA ALA A 358 12.13 -9.62 -23.63
C ALA A 358 11.55 -10.83 -24.37
N ALA A 359 11.86 -12.05 -23.90
CA ALA A 359 11.37 -13.30 -24.47
C ALA A 359 9.85 -13.48 -24.27
N ALA A 360 9.33 -13.06 -23.12
CA ALA A 360 7.90 -13.01 -22.85
C ALA A 360 7.16 -11.92 -23.64
N GLY A 361 7.88 -10.94 -24.22
CA GLY A 361 7.28 -9.82 -24.95
C GLY A 361 6.56 -8.82 -24.03
N VAL A 362 7.06 -8.67 -22.80
CA VAL A 362 6.43 -7.81 -21.77
C VAL A 362 7.18 -6.51 -21.53
N LEU A 363 8.39 -6.36 -22.11
CA LEU A 363 9.11 -5.09 -22.07
C LEU A 363 8.27 -3.95 -22.66
N PRO A 364 8.29 -2.75 -22.05
CA PRO A 364 7.57 -1.59 -22.56
C PRO A 364 8.02 -1.22 -23.98
N SER A 365 7.26 -0.37 -24.68
CA SER A 365 7.83 0.29 -25.85
C SER A 365 8.87 1.33 -25.39
N ALA A 366 9.85 1.64 -26.24
CA ALA A 366 10.80 2.72 -25.95
C ALA A 366 10.07 4.05 -25.69
N GLN A 367 8.99 4.35 -26.42
CA GLN A 367 8.17 5.53 -26.16
C GLN A 367 7.55 5.52 -24.75
N LEU A 368 7.02 4.37 -24.32
CA LEU A 368 6.40 4.22 -23.02
C LEU A 368 7.44 4.32 -21.90
N LEU A 369 8.64 3.77 -22.10
CA LEU A 369 9.73 3.85 -21.12
C LEU A 369 10.11 5.30 -20.80
N PHE A 370 10.08 6.20 -21.81
CA PHE A 370 10.39 7.63 -21.68
C PHE A 370 9.15 8.52 -21.51
N SER A 371 7.98 7.95 -21.23
CA SER A 371 6.81 8.76 -20.89
C SER A 371 6.87 9.19 -19.42
N PRO A 372 6.55 10.46 -19.12
CA PRO A 372 6.44 10.93 -17.73
C PRO A 372 5.53 10.02 -16.90
N ASP A 373 5.87 9.82 -15.63
CA ASP A 373 5.09 9.09 -14.62
C ASP A 373 4.82 7.60 -14.91
N THR A 374 5.46 7.01 -15.92
CA THR A 374 5.07 5.67 -16.41
C THR A 374 5.74 4.49 -15.67
N ILE A 375 7.04 4.59 -15.35
CA ILE A 375 7.75 3.48 -14.69
C ILE A 375 7.19 3.24 -13.29
N ALA A 376 7.19 4.26 -12.44
CA ALA A 376 6.69 4.17 -11.07
C ALA A 376 5.23 3.67 -11.03
N GLN A 377 4.36 4.23 -11.89
CA GLN A 377 2.93 3.95 -11.81
C GLN A 377 2.50 2.61 -12.43
N TYR A 378 3.12 2.17 -13.53
CA TYR A 378 2.61 1.04 -14.33
C TYR A 378 3.61 -0.10 -14.49
N LEU A 379 4.90 0.14 -14.24
CA LEU A 379 5.98 -0.81 -14.49
C LEU A 379 7.09 -0.71 -13.41
N PRO A 380 6.83 -0.67 -12.09
CA PRO A 380 7.87 -0.38 -11.12
C PRO A 380 9.03 -1.37 -11.16
N LEU A 381 8.77 -2.69 -11.26
CA LEU A 381 9.84 -3.69 -11.39
C LEU A 381 10.33 -3.86 -12.84
N ILE A 382 9.41 -4.00 -13.79
CA ILE A 382 9.75 -4.25 -15.20
C ILE A 382 10.50 -3.04 -15.79
N GLY A 383 10.11 -1.83 -15.40
CA GLY A 383 10.68 -0.56 -15.84
C GLY A 383 12.14 -0.42 -15.42
N GLN A 384 12.51 -0.82 -14.20
CA GLN A 384 13.90 -0.82 -13.74
C GLN A 384 14.80 -1.71 -14.61
N PHE A 385 14.39 -2.96 -14.87
CA PHE A 385 15.13 -3.84 -15.78
C PHE A 385 15.15 -3.32 -17.22
N ALA A 386 14.05 -2.71 -17.69
CA ALA A 386 13.97 -2.11 -19.02
C ALA A 386 14.89 -0.88 -19.16
N ALA A 387 14.95 -0.02 -18.16
CA ALA A 387 15.83 1.14 -18.09
C ALA A 387 17.30 0.70 -18.10
N ALA A 388 17.65 -0.30 -17.27
CA ALA A 388 19.00 -0.86 -17.22
C ALA A 388 19.43 -1.46 -18.56
N ALA A 389 18.54 -2.23 -19.20
CA ALA A 389 18.81 -2.83 -20.50
C ALA A 389 18.87 -1.80 -21.63
N TRP A 390 18.09 -0.71 -21.55
CA TRP A 390 18.16 0.39 -22.49
C TRP A 390 19.54 1.08 -22.42
N VAL A 391 20.04 1.37 -21.21
CA VAL A 391 21.36 1.99 -21.04
C VAL A 391 22.47 1.09 -21.59
N ASP A 392 22.43 -0.21 -21.32
CA ASP A 392 23.35 -1.19 -21.89
C ASP A 392 23.35 -1.16 -23.42
N PHE A 393 22.15 -1.17 -24.03
CA PHE A 393 21.97 -1.06 -25.47
C PHE A 393 22.58 0.23 -26.03
N ARG A 394 22.36 1.38 -25.38
CA ARG A 394 22.93 2.67 -25.81
C ARG A 394 24.44 2.69 -25.68
N LEU A 395 24.98 2.31 -24.52
CA LEU A 395 26.43 2.27 -24.29
C LEU A 395 27.15 1.42 -25.34
N GLN A 396 26.57 0.29 -25.73
CA GLN A 396 27.14 -0.62 -26.72
C GLN A 396 26.97 -0.14 -28.17
N THR A 397 25.88 0.56 -28.49
CA THR A 397 25.59 0.95 -29.89
C THR A 397 26.11 2.33 -30.29
N ILE A 398 26.12 3.29 -29.36
CA ILE A 398 26.57 4.67 -29.63
C ILE A 398 27.84 5.03 -28.85
N GLY A 399 28.28 4.18 -27.93
CA GLY A 399 29.46 4.42 -27.11
C GLY A 399 29.20 5.38 -25.94
N LYS A 400 30.13 5.37 -24.97
CA LYS A 400 30.07 6.15 -23.73
C LYS A 400 29.89 7.66 -23.96
N THR A 401 30.69 8.26 -24.84
CA THR A 401 30.66 9.72 -25.06
C THR A 401 29.29 10.19 -25.54
N ALA A 402 28.73 9.54 -26.57
CA ALA A 402 27.43 9.91 -27.09
C ALA A 402 26.30 9.60 -26.09
N PHE A 403 26.41 8.52 -25.30
CA PHE A 403 25.45 8.24 -24.25
C PHE A 403 25.47 9.34 -23.16
N LEU A 404 26.64 9.82 -22.75
CA LEU A 404 26.72 10.92 -21.80
C LEU A 404 26.14 12.22 -22.37
N ASP A 405 26.31 12.49 -23.66
CA ASP A 405 25.61 13.61 -24.32
C ASP A 405 24.08 13.45 -24.25
N GLU A 406 23.53 12.25 -24.46
CA GLU A 406 22.10 11.95 -24.25
C GLU A 406 21.69 12.13 -22.78
N TYR A 407 22.54 11.71 -21.85
CA TYR A 407 22.33 11.86 -20.41
C TYR A 407 22.16 13.32 -20.02
N TYR A 408 22.97 14.24 -20.56
CA TYR A 408 22.92 15.66 -20.19
C TYR A 408 21.85 16.47 -20.93
N ARG A 409 21.70 16.26 -22.24
CA ARG A 409 21.07 17.27 -23.12
C ARG A 409 19.62 16.97 -23.46
N SER A 410 19.35 15.76 -23.95
CA SER A 410 18.00 15.40 -24.43
C SER A 410 17.89 13.92 -24.73
N VAL A 411 16.72 13.36 -24.43
CA VAL A 411 16.32 12.03 -24.89
C VAL A 411 15.98 12.02 -26.39
N PRO A 412 16.14 10.87 -27.09
CA PRO A 412 15.80 10.76 -28.50
C PRO A 412 14.34 11.17 -28.78
N PRO A 413 14.06 11.86 -29.90
CA PRO A 413 12.69 12.18 -30.29
C PRO A 413 11.80 10.94 -30.39
N ILE A 414 10.48 11.08 -30.20
CA ILE A 414 9.51 9.96 -30.24
C ILE A 414 9.63 9.14 -31.54
N ALA A 415 9.86 9.79 -32.68
CA ALA A 415 10.05 9.11 -33.97
C ALA A 415 11.26 8.15 -33.92
N THR A 416 12.37 8.59 -33.32
CA THR A 416 13.57 7.78 -33.11
C THR A 416 13.31 6.66 -32.10
N LEU A 417 12.62 6.93 -31.00
CA LEU A 417 12.25 5.89 -30.02
C LEU A 417 11.43 4.77 -30.68
N LYS A 418 10.48 5.11 -31.56
CA LYS A 418 9.70 4.11 -32.32
C LYS A 418 10.57 3.27 -33.25
N GLN A 419 11.54 3.88 -33.93
CA GLN A 419 12.48 3.16 -34.81
C GLN A 419 13.40 2.22 -34.03
N LEU A 420 13.80 2.62 -32.81
CA LEU A 420 14.66 1.83 -31.95
C LEU A 420 13.92 0.68 -31.26
N ASP A 421 12.58 0.71 -31.16
CA ASP A 421 11.80 -0.21 -30.32
C ASP A 421 12.07 -1.70 -30.63
N THR A 422 12.08 -2.07 -31.92
CA THR A 422 12.40 -3.45 -32.32
C THR A 422 13.89 -3.75 -32.14
N GLN A 423 14.76 -2.77 -32.34
CA GLN A 423 16.20 -2.94 -32.30
C GLN A 423 16.68 -3.27 -30.88
N TRP A 424 16.30 -2.49 -29.87
CA TRP A 424 16.77 -2.71 -28.49
C TRP A 424 16.24 -4.02 -27.91
N LYS A 425 14.96 -4.37 -28.17
CA LYS A 425 14.38 -5.66 -27.73
C LYS A 425 15.06 -6.85 -28.39
N SER A 426 15.40 -6.74 -29.68
CA SER A 426 16.12 -7.80 -30.39
C SER A 426 17.58 -7.89 -29.93
N TRP A 427 18.21 -6.76 -29.64
CA TRP A 427 19.54 -6.69 -29.06
C TRP A 427 19.60 -7.39 -27.70
N ILE A 428 18.63 -7.15 -26.81
CA ILE A 428 18.54 -7.85 -25.51
C ILE A 428 18.51 -9.36 -25.72
N ARG A 429 17.61 -9.86 -26.59
CA ARG A 429 17.46 -11.30 -26.85
C ARG A 429 18.73 -11.94 -27.40
N ALA A 430 19.54 -11.18 -28.15
CA ALA A 430 20.77 -11.66 -28.77
C ALA A 430 22.00 -11.59 -27.86
N ASN A 431 22.04 -10.64 -26.92
CA ASN A 431 23.25 -10.35 -26.12
C ASN A 431 23.14 -10.77 -24.66
N TYR A 432 21.95 -10.95 -24.10
CA TYR A 432 21.79 -11.34 -22.70
C TYR A 432 21.70 -12.86 -22.52
N PRO A 433 22.24 -13.38 -21.40
CA PRO A 433 22.13 -14.79 -21.10
C PRO A 433 20.68 -15.18 -20.84
N ARG A 434 20.36 -16.46 -21.06
CA ARG A 434 19.06 -17.05 -20.75
C ARG A 434 19.26 -18.43 -20.12
N SER A 435 18.72 -18.63 -18.93
CA SER A 435 18.54 -19.97 -18.35
C SER A 435 17.06 -20.28 -18.17
N ASP A 436 16.67 -21.54 -18.18
CA ASP A 436 15.27 -21.91 -18.03
C ASP A 436 14.71 -21.53 -16.64
N ILE A 437 13.49 -20.99 -16.63
CA ILE A 437 12.72 -20.85 -15.40
C ILE A 437 12.28 -22.23 -14.96
N LYS A 438 12.80 -22.69 -13.82
CA LYS A 438 12.52 -24.03 -13.29
C LYS A 438 11.05 -24.11 -12.85
N ARG A 439 10.33 -25.09 -13.39
CA ARG A 439 8.98 -25.43 -12.93
C ARG A 439 9.05 -25.95 -11.50
N ARG A 440 8.29 -25.33 -10.61
CA ARG A 440 8.13 -25.78 -9.22
C ARG A 440 7.02 -26.81 -9.15
N THR A 441 7.14 -27.73 -8.20
CA THR A 441 6.18 -28.82 -8.05
C THR A 441 4.82 -28.29 -7.62
N VAL A 442 3.80 -28.77 -8.30
CA VAL A 442 2.40 -28.50 -7.99
C VAL A 442 2.05 -29.15 -6.64
N PRO A 443 1.48 -28.43 -5.66
CA PRO A 443 1.15 -28.99 -4.35
C PRO A 443 0.15 -30.14 -4.50
N GLN A 444 0.53 -31.32 -4.00
CA GLN A 444 -0.30 -32.53 -4.03
C GLN A 444 -1.22 -32.63 -2.81
N GLN A 445 -0.82 -31.98 -1.71
CA GLN A 445 -1.58 -31.91 -0.48
C GLN A 445 -2.71 -30.87 -0.61
N ARG A 446 -3.76 -31.06 0.18
CA ARG A 446 -4.84 -30.07 0.29
C ARG A 446 -4.31 -28.82 0.99
N LEU A 447 -4.61 -27.66 0.42
CA LEU A 447 -4.33 -26.35 0.96
C LEU A 447 -5.53 -25.91 1.81
N ASN A 448 -5.33 -25.88 3.12
CA ASN A 448 -6.28 -25.34 4.08
C ASN A 448 -6.17 -23.81 4.03
N GLY A 449 -6.88 -23.23 3.07
CA GLY A 449 -6.69 -21.85 2.66
C GLY A 449 -7.54 -20.84 3.43
N TYR A 450 -7.13 -19.58 3.34
CA TYR A 450 -7.97 -18.41 3.58
C TYR A 450 -7.42 -17.23 2.78
N THR A 451 -8.27 -16.28 2.41
CA THR A 451 -7.85 -15.01 1.82
C THR A 451 -7.58 -13.99 2.91
N LEU A 452 -6.35 -13.52 3.01
CA LEU A 452 -6.01 -12.35 3.81
C LEU A 452 -6.48 -11.11 3.05
N ALA A 453 -7.39 -10.35 3.63
CA ALA A 453 -7.93 -9.13 3.05
C ALA A 453 -7.29 -7.90 3.70
N HIS A 454 -6.91 -6.93 2.87
CA HIS A 454 -6.35 -5.66 3.31
C HIS A 454 -7.43 -4.81 3.96
N GLN A 455 -7.59 -4.94 5.27
CA GLN A 455 -8.63 -4.27 6.06
C GLN A 455 -8.03 -3.28 7.06
N GLY A 456 -7.05 -2.52 6.58
CA GLY A 456 -6.46 -1.35 7.24
C GLY A 456 -5.61 -0.56 6.24
N TYR A 457 -5.88 0.74 6.11
CA TYR A 457 -5.26 1.61 5.10
C TYR A 457 -4.28 2.62 5.72
N ARG A 458 -3.63 2.22 6.82
CA ARG A 458 -2.53 2.95 7.47
C ARG A 458 -1.30 2.07 7.50
N ILE A 459 -0.15 2.71 7.71
CA ILE A 459 1.16 2.04 7.79
C ILE A 459 1.12 0.85 8.76
N TYR A 460 0.47 1.03 9.90
CA TYR A 460 0.50 0.09 11.02
C TYR A 460 -0.64 -0.93 11.06
N ASN A 461 -1.55 -0.92 10.08
CA ASN A 461 -2.67 -1.86 10.06
C ASN A 461 -3.03 -2.44 8.68
N GLY A 462 -2.23 -2.16 7.65
CA GLY A 462 -2.29 -2.83 6.35
C GLY A 462 -1.36 -4.06 6.26
N TYR A 463 -1.27 -4.68 5.08
CA TYR A 463 -0.41 -5.84 4.82
C TYR A 463 1.05 -5.70 5.24
N GLY A 464 1.60 -4.48 5.22
CA GLY A 464 3.00 -4.20 5.58
C GLY A 464 3.28 -4.07 7.08
N SER A 465 2.34 -4.45 7.95
CA SER A 465 2.38 -4.14 9.38
C SER A 465 2.51 -5.34 10.30
N GLU A 466 3.02 -5.10 11.51
CA GLU A 466 3.05 -6.07 12.59
C GLU A 466 1.65 -6.62 12.94
N ARG A 467 0.58 -5.83 12.76
CA ARG A 467 -0.80 -6.31 12.93
C ARG A 467 -1.19 -7.39 11.92
N ALA A 468 -0.76 -7.24 10.67
CA ALA A 468 -0.97 -8.28 9.65
C ALA A 468 -0.22 -9.57 10.03
N ARG A 469 1.02 -9.47 10.53
CA ARG A 469 1.77 -10.62 11.04
C ARG A 469 1.06 -11.31 12.20
N MET A 470 0.51 -10.56 13.15
CA MET A 470 -0.29 -11.11 14.24
C MET A 470 -1.54 -11.82 13.72
N SER A 471 -2.25 -11.23 12.76
CA SER A 471 -3.41 -11.85 12.13
C SER A 471 -3.08 -13.19 11.46
N LEU A 472 -1.99 -13.24 10.69
CA LEU A 472 -1.46 -14.47 10.10
C LEU A 472 -1.10 -15.53 11.16
N GLY A 473 -0.58 -15.11 12.30
CA GLY A 473 -0.32 -16.00 13.44
C GLY A 473 -1.61 -16.62 14.00
N VAL A 474 -2.68 -15.84 14.13
CA VAL A 474 -4.01 -16.38 14.53
C VAL A 474 -4.51 -17.37 13.48
N MET A 475 -4.39 -17.04 12.18
CA MET A 475 -4.77 -17.96 11.10
C MET A 475 -4.04 -19.31 11.22
N GLN A 476 -2.72 -19.28 11.42
CA GLN A 476 -1.90 -20.48 11.58
C GLN A 476 -2.34 -21.32 12.79
N SER A 477 -2.69 -20.66 13.91
CA SER A 477 -3.09 -21.35 15.15
C SER A 477 -4.38 -22.18 15.03
N ILE A 478 -5.24 -21.86 14.04
CA ILE A 478 -6.47 -22.61 13.77
C ILE A 478 -6.35 -23.58 12.58
N GLY A 479 -5.12 -23.82 12.10
CA GLY A 479 -4.82 -24.81 11.07
C GLY A 479 -4.87 -24.30 9.63
N ILE A 480 -4.94 -22.98 9.41
CA ILE A 480 -4.80 -22.40 8.07
C ILE A 480 -3.34 -22.55 7.63
N SER A 481 -3.12 -23.33 6.58
CA SER A 481 -1.79 -23.64 6.02
C SER A 481 -1.53 -22.96 4.68
N ALA A 482 -2.51 -22.24 4.13
CA ALA A 482 -2.37 -21.49 2.89
C ALA A 482 -3.06 -20.13 2.95
N VAL A 483 -2.44 -19.10 2.38
CA VAL A 483 -2.92 -17.71 2.42
C VAL A 483 -2.95 -17.16 0.99
N ALA A 484 -4.12 -16.68 0.57
CA ALA A 484 -4.22 -15.83 -0.62
C ALA A 484 -4.01 -14.37 -0.21
N ILE A 485 -3.08 -13.69 -0.88
CA ILE A 485 -2.77 -12.27 -0.67
C ILE A 485 -3.23 -11.51 -1.91
N VAL A 486 -4.11 -10.52 -1.70
CA VAL A 486 -4.85 -9.85 -2.78
C VAL A 486 -4.43 -8.38 -2.87
N PRO A 487 -3.46 -8.01 -3.72
CA PRO A 487 -3.26 -6.63 -4.08
C PRO A 487 -4.30 -6.16 -5.09
N TYR A 488 -4.94 -5.03 -4.79
CA TYR A 488 -5.89 -4.38 -5.69
C TYR A 488 -5.20 -3.29 -6.52
N SER A 489 -5.41 -3.39 -7.83
CA SER A 489 -5.22 -2.29 -8.78
C SER A 489 -6.58 -1.71 -9.17
N TYR A 490 -6.59 -0.66 -10.00
CA TYR A 490 -7.82 0.07 -10.32
C TYR A 490 -8.05 0.21 -11.82
N LEU A 491 -9.31 0.06 -12.25
CA LEU A 491 -9.77 0.44 -13.58
C LEU A 491 -11.00 1.35 -13.42
N ALA A 492 -10.91 2.57 -13.93
CA ALA A 492 -11.95 3.59 -13.71
C ALA A 492 -13.28 3.25 -14.40
N ASP A 493 -13.22 2.60 -15.54
CA ASP A 493 -14.36 2.31 -16.42
C ASP A 493 -14.19 0.92 -17.04
N ALA A 494 -15.20 0.05 -16.91
CA ALA A 494 -15.19 -1.30 -17.47
C ALA A 494 -15.10 -1.33 -19.01
N HIS A 495 -15.43 -0.22 -19.67
CA HIS A 495 -15.51 -0.12 -21.13
C HIS A 495 -14.40 0.74 -21.74
N ARG A 496 -13.44 1.20 -20.93
CA ARG A 496 -12.26 1.92 -21.41
C ARG A 496 -10.97 1.13 -21.11
N PRO A 497 -10.15 0.81 -22.12
CA PRO A 497 -8.96 -0.03 -21.93
C PRO A 497 -7.79 0.77 -21.35
N ASP A 498 -7.99 1.41 -20.20
CA ASP A 498 -6.97 2.24 -19.55
C ASP A 498 -5.79 1.39 -19.04
N PRO A 499 -4.60 2.01 -18.87
CA PRO A 499 -3.52 1.41 -18.11
C PRO A 499 -3.95 1.09 -16.67
N ILE A 500 -3.52 -0.08 -16.18
CA ILE A 500 -3.86 -0.55 -14.83
C ILE A 500 -2.66 -0.23 -13.91
N PRO A 501 -2.81 0.68 -12.93
CA PRO A 501 -1.71 1.12 -12.08
C PRO A 501 -1.37 0.10 -10.99
N ILE A 502 -0.13 0.13 -10.53
CA ILE A 502 0.34 -0.57 -9.34
C ILE A 502 0.41 0.44 -8.20
N SER A 503 -0.09 0.08 -7.01
CA SER A 503 -0.11 1.01 -5.89
C SER A 503 1.30 1.21 -5.34
N GLU A 504 1.74 2.47 -5.22
CA GLU A 504 2.93 2.84 -4.47
C GLU A 504 2.57 3.56 -3.15
N GLN A 505 1.28 3.74 -2.90
CA GLN A 505 0.81 4.50 -1.75
C GLN A 505 1.13 3.75 -0.45
N VAL A 506 1.70 4.47 0.49
CA VAL A 506 2.03 3.96 1.81
C VAL A 506 0.75 3.61 2.60
N GLY A 507 0.73 2.42 3.18
CA GLY A 507 -0.43 1.86 3.89
C GLY A 507 -1.44 1.13 2.99
N ASN A 508 -1.28 1.18 1.66
CA ASN A 508 -2.06 0.38 0.72
C ASN A 508 -1.34 -0.95 0.39
N GLU A 509 -1.92 -1.73 -0.51
CA GLU A 509 -1.42 -3.00 -1.03
C GLU A 509 -0.25 -2.85 -2.03
N ASN A 510 0.74 -2.00 -1.73
CA ASN A 510 1.95 -1.88 -2.54
C ASN A 510 2.82 -3.15 -2.48
N ASP A 511 3.79 -3.26 -3.39
CA ASP A 511 4.65 -4.45 -3.51
C ASP A 511 5.30 -4.83 -2.17
N GLU A 512 5.91 -3.88 -1.44
CA GLU A 512 6.55 -4.17 -0.16
C GLU A 512 5.59 -4.61 0.93
N ALA A 513 4.38 -4.06 0.97
CA ALA A 513 3.34 -4.50 1.90
C ALA A 513 2.90 -5.94 1.60
N VAL A 514 2.69 -6.26 0.32
CA VAL A 514 2.36 -7.61 -0.16
C VAL A 514 3.49 -8.59 0.17
N LEU A 515 4.74 -8.20 -0.06
CA LEU A 515 5.92 -8.99 0.26
C LEU A 515 6.05 -9.24 1.77
N PHE A 516 5.78 -8.24 2.60
CA PHE A 516 5.83 -8.40 4.05
C PHE A 516 4.84 -9.47 4.53
N SER A 517 3.59 -9.43 4.04
CA SER A 517 2.59 -10.45 4.35
C SER A 517 2.97 -11.83 3.80
N HIS A 518 3.57 -11.89 2.60
CA HIS A 518 4.11 -13.12 2.03
C HIS A 518 5.19 -13.73 2.93
N PHE A 519 6.22 -12.98 3.26
CA PHE A 519 7.32 -13.46 4.10
C PHE A 519 6.87 -13.84 5.51
N SER A 520 5.97 -13.05 6.11
CA SER A 520 5.34 -13.40 7.38
C SER A 520 4.59 -14.74 7.31
N SER A 521 3.89 -15.01 6.20
CA SER A 521 3.23 -16.30 5.97
C SER A 521 4.25 -17.44 5.78
N LYS A 522 5.34 -17.20 5.04
CA LYS A 522 6.41 -18.19 4.83
C LYS A 522 7.12 -18.56 6.13
N ASP A 523 7.41 -17.59 6.99
CA ASP A 523 8.02 -17.81 8.31
C ASP A 523 7.11 -18.65 9.23
N LEU A 524 5.80 -18.58 9.02
CA LEU A 524 4.80 -19.41 9.70
C LEU A 524 4.59 -20.79 9.03
N GLY A 525 5.33 -21.10 7.96
CA GLY A 525 5.24 -22.35 7.20
C GLY A 525 4.03 -22.44 6.26
N GLN A 526 3.39 -21.32 5.96
CA GLN A 526 2.20 -21.30 5.10
C GLN A 526 2.56 -21.23 3.60
N PHE A 527 1.69 -21.79 2.78
CA PHE A 527 1.66 -21.62 1.33
C PHE A 527 1.09 -20.24 0.99
N THR A 528 1.61 -19.59 -0.06
CA THR A 528 1.18 -18.26 -0.47
C THR A 528 0.71 -18.24 -1.92
N LEU A 529 -0.54 -17.81 -2.13
CA LEU A 529 -1.14 -17.53 -3.43
C LEU A 529 -1.18 -16.01 -3.63
N LEU A 530 -0.42 -15.49 -4.58
CA LEU A 530 -0.57 -14.11 -5.03
C LEU A 530 -1.82 -14.03 -5.94
N LYS A 531 -2.83 -13.25 -5.57
CA LYS A 531 -4.07 -13.10 -6.33
C LYS A 531 -4.34 -11.61 -6.62
N PRO A 532 -3.60 -10.97 -7.54
CA PRO A 532 -3.85 -9.60 -7.94
C PRO A 532 -5.25 -9.44 -8.53
N GLN A 533 -5.96 -8.39 -8.15
CA GLN A 533 -7.31 -8.10 -8.60
C GLN A 533 -7.44 -6.66 -9.10
N ILE A 534 -8.49 -6.42 -9.89
CA ILE A 534 -8.81 -5.10 -10.41
C ILE A 534 -10.11 -4.63 -9.75
N TRP A 535 -10.05 -3.53 -9.02
CA TRP A 535 -11.20 -2.80 -8.55
C TRP A 535 -11.75 -1.90 -9.67
N LEU A 536 -13.07 -1.94 -9.88
CA LEU A 536 -13.75 -1.21 -10.95
C LEU A 536 -14.45 0.04 -10.40
N GLY A 537 -14.33 1.16 -11.11
CA GLY A 537 -15.06 2.39 -10.81
C GLY A 537 -16.55 2.32 -11.16
N GLY A 538 -17.33 3.29 -10.68
CA GLY A 538 -18.71 3.51 -11.14
C GLY A 538 -19.73 2.44 -10.72
N GLY A 539 -19.38 1.53 -9.81
CA GLY A 539 -20.27 0.42 -9.41
C GLY A 539 -20.26 -0.79 -10.35
N SER A 540 -19.38 -0.78 -11.36
CA SER A 540 -19.12 -1.96 -12.20
C SER A 540 -18.37 -3.04 -11.41
N TRP A 541 -18.48 -4.28 -11.86
CA TRP A 541 -17.69 -5.41 -11.36
C TRP A 541 -16.81 -5.98 -12.48
N PRO A 542 -15.77 -6.80 -12.18
CA PRO A 542 -14.84 -7.29 -13.19
C PRO A 542 -15.50 -7.98 -14.39
N GLY A 543 -16.63 -8.65 -14.18
CA GLY A 543 -17.39 -9.31 -15.25
C GLY A 543 -18.09 -8.38 -16.24
N ASP A 544 -18.06 -7.06 -16.03
CA ASP A 544 -18.57 -6.06 -16.98
C ASP A 544 -17.52 -5.63 -18.02
N VAL A 545 -16.24 -5.94 -17.80
CA VAL A 545 -15.14 -5.51 -18.67
C VAL A 545 -15.35 -5.99 -20.10
N SER A 546 -15.60 -5.05 -21.01
CA SER A 546 -15.92 -5.33 -22.41
C SER A 546 -15.70 -4.11 -23.30
N PHE A 547 -15.25 -4.34 -24.53
CA PHE A 547 -14.90 -3.29 -25.48
C PHE A 547 -15.57 -3.49 -26.84
N SER A 548 -15.72 -2.39 -27.59
CA SER A 548 -16.50 -2.38 -28.84
C SER A 548 -15.67 -2.74 -30.07
N THR A 549 -14.36 -2.48 -30.03
CA THR A 549 -13.48 -2.63 -31.21
C THR A 549 -12.31 -3.58 -30.96
N PRO A 550 -11.79 -4.26 -32.01
CA PRO A 550 -10.57 -5.06 -31.88
C PRO A 550 -9.36 -4.27 -31.36
N THR A 551 -9.26 -2.99 -31.71
CA THR A 551 -8.17 -2.11 -31.25
C THR A 551 -8.23 -1.87 -29.73
N GLU A 552 -9.42 -1.65 -29.18
CA GLU A 552 -9.61 -1.50 -27.73
C GLU A 552 -9.31 -2.82 -27.00
N TRP A 553 -9.75 -3.96 -27.55
CA TRP A 553 -9.41 -5.29 -27.02
C TRP A 553 -7.90 -5.53 -26.99
N ASN A 554 -7.20 -5.22 -28.07
CA ASN A 554 -5.74 -5.33 -28.12
C ASN A 554 -5.07 -4.40 -27.10
N THR A 555 -5.57 -3.17 -26.96
CA THR A 555 -5.07 -2.20 -25.97
C THR A 555 -5.26 -2.70 -24.54
N PHE A 556 -6.43 -3.27 -24.24
CA PHE A 556 -6.71 -3.87 -22.94
C PHE A 556 -5.76 -5.03 -22.65
N PHE A 557 -5.62 -6.00 -23.56
CA PHE A 557 -4.71 -7.13 -23.35
C PHE A 557 -3.24 -6.70 -23.27
N ASP A 558 -2.82 -5.64 -23.94
CA ASP A 558 -1.48 -5.08 -23.79
C ASP A 558 -1.26 -4.42 -22.42
N ASN A 559 -2.25 -3.72 -21.88
CA ASN A 559 -2.20 -3.13 -20.53
C ASN A 559 -2.27 -4.23 -19.46
N TYR A 560 -3.19 -5.18 -19.61
CA TYR A 560 -3.36 -6.32 -18.72
C TYR A 560 -2.11 -7.20 -18.69
N ARG A 561 -1.49 -7.49 -19.86
CA ARG A 561 -0.24 -8.25 -19.94
C ARG A 561 0.87 -7.58 -19.14
N ARG A 562 1.05 -6.26 -19.28
CA ARG A 562 2.07 -5.51 -18.52
C ARG A 562 1.80 -5.59 -17.01
N TRP A 563 0.56 -5.33 -16.61
CA TRP A 563 0.12 -5.39 -15.21
C TRP A 563 0.33 -6.76 -14.56
N ILE A 564 -0.16 -7.85 -15.17
CA ILE A 564 -0.04 -9.18 -14.55
C ILE A 564 1.39 -9.73 -14.63
N SER A 565 2.19 -9.30 -15.62
CA SER A 565 3.60 -9.70 -15.73
C SER A 565 4.46 -9.06 -14.65
N HIS A 566 4.09 -7.88 -14.15
CA HIS A 566 4.72 -7.30 -12.96
C HIS A 566 4.58 -8.24 -11.77
N TYR A 567 3.35 -8.70 -11.47
CA TYR A 567 3.12 -9.65 -10.38
C TYR A 567 3.72 -11.03 -10.63
N ALA A 568 3.83 -11.47 -11.89
CA ALA A 568 4.55 -12.69 -12.23
C ALA A 568 6.06 -12.58 -11.93
N LEU A 569 6.66 -11.43 -12.23
CA LEU A 569 8.05 -11.14 -11.92
C LEU A 569 8.25 -11.01 -10.40
N LEU A 570 7.37 -10.30 -9.69
CA LEU A 570 7.36 -10.23 -8.22
C LEU A 570 7.26 -11.63 -7.60
N ALA A 571 6.34 -12.46 -8.11
CA ALA A 571 6.15 -13.83 -7.64
C ALA A 571 7.37 -14.74 -7.85
N GLU A 572 8.11 -14.56 -8.96
CA GLU A 572 9.34 -15.31 -9.22
C GLU A 572 10.50 -14.80 -8.36
N LEU A 573 10.73 -13.48 -8.34
CA LEU A 573 11.83 -12.84 -7.60
C LEU A 573 11.77 -13.15 -6.09
N TYR A 574 10.56 -13.16 -5.53
CA TYR A 574 10.36 -13.26 -4.09
C TYR A 574 9.80 -14.61 -3.63
N GLY A 575 9.53 -15.53 -4.55
CA GLY A 575 9.27 -16.93 -4.21
C GLY A 575 7.83 -17.27 -3.79
N PHE A 576 6.83 -16.57 -4.32
CA PHE A 576 5.41 -16.95 -4.13
C PHE A 576 5.12 -18.34 -4.69
N ASP A 577 4.36 -19.16 -3.96
CA ASP A 577 4.13 -20.56 -4.30
C ASP A 577 3.15 -20.74 -5.49
N ALA A 578 2.17 -19.85 -5.60
CA ALA A 578 1.26 -19.75 -6.74
C ALA A 578 0.91 -18.31 -7.12
N LEU A 579 0.46 -18.14 -8.37
CA LEU A 579 -0.10 -16.91 -8.92
C LEU A 579 -1.45 -17.17 -9.57
N CYS A 580 -2.46 -16.37 -9.20
CA CYS A 580 -3.75 -16.30 -9.87
C CYS A 580 -3.73 -15.15 -10.89
N ILE A 581 -3.87 -15.46 -12.18
CA ILE A 581 -3.61 -14.51 -13.27
C ILE A 581 -4.80 -13.62 -13.64
N GLY A 582 -5.94 -13.77 -12.96
CA GLY A 582 -7.15 -12.99 -13.17
C GLY A 582 -8.31 -13.50 -12.33
N THR A 583 -9.32 -12.64 -12.17
CA THR A 583 -10.50 -12.92 -11.34
C THR A 583 -11.76 -12.39 -12.04
N GLU A 584 -12.71 -13.28 -12.36
CA GLU A 584 -14.09 -12.98 -12.81
C GLU A 584 -14.28 -12.11 -14.07
N LEU A 585 -13.29 -12.04 -14.96
CA LEU A 585 -13.33 -11.27 -16.21
C LEU A 585 -14.10 -12.01 -17.34
N ARG A 586 -15.36 -12.38 -17.09
CA ARG A 586 -16.15 -13.33 -17.90
C ARG A 586 -16.17 -13.06 -19.40
N TYR A 587 -16.31 -11.81 -19.84
CA TYR A 587 -16.35 -11.51 -21.28
C TYR A 587 -14.97 -11.69 -21.91
N THR A 588 -13.91 -11.31 -21.19
CA THR A 588 -12.53 -11.48 -21.67
C THR A 588 -12.19 -12.96 -21.81
N THR A 589 -12.64 -13.82 -20.89
CA THR A 589 -12.31 -15.26 -20.87
C THR A 589 -13.10 -16.04 -21.91
N LEU A 590 -14.39 -15.74 -22.06
CA LEU A 590 -15.28 -16.45 -22.98
C LEU A 590 -15.14 -15.96 -24.43
N GLN A 591 -14.92 -14.66 -24.67
CA GLN A 591 -14.83 -14.11 -26.02
C GLN A 591 -13.40 -14.14 -26.59
N HIS A 592 -12.36 -14.08 -25.73
CA HIS A 592 -10.96 -13.99 -26.15
C HIS A 592 -10.04 -15.09 -25.57
N PRO A 593 -10.42 -16.38 -25.63
CA PRO A 593 -9.64 -17.46 -25.02
C PRO A 593 -8.24 -17.65 -25.66
N ALA A 594 -8.05 -17.20 -26.91
CA ALA A 594 -6.74 -17.22 -27.57
C ALA A 594 -5.76 -16.22 -26.92
N ALA A 595 -6.24 -15.01 -26.58
CA ALA A 595 -5.42 -14.00 -25.89
C ALA A 595 -4.97 -14.50 -24.51
N TRP A 596 -5.86 -15.20 -23.78
CA TRP A 596 -5.51 -15.85 -22.51
C TRP A 596 -4.46 -16.95 -22.66
N ARG A 597 -4.56 -17.82 -23.67
CA ARG A 597 -3.51 -18.84 -23.91
C ARG A 597 -2.15 -18.21 -24.20
N THR A 598 -2.13 -17.14 -24.99
CA THR A 598 -0.91 -16.37 -25.26
C THR A 598 -0.36 -15.77 -23.97
N LEU A 599 -1.20 -15.12 -23.17
CA LEU A 599 -0.81 -14.54 -21.89
C LEU A 599 -0.23 -15.58 -20.93
N ILE A 600 -0.88 -16.75 -20.80
CA ILE A 600 -0.39 -17.85 -19.97
C ILE A 600 0.99 -18.30 -20.44
N ALA A 601 1.19 -18.50 -21.74
CA ALA A 601 2.47 -18.89 -22.30
C ALA A 601 3.57 -17.84 -22.05
N GLN A 602 3.23 -16.55 -22.06
CA GLN A 602 4.14 -15.45 -21.73
C GLN A 602 4.49 -15.41 -20.24
N ILE A 603 3.52 -15.51 -19.34
CA ILE A 603 3.75 -15.58 -17.89
C ILE A 603 4.63 -16.79 -17.54
N ARG A 604 4.42 -17.92 -18.23
CA ARG A 604 5.24 -19.13 -18.08
C ARG A 604 6.73 -18.96 -18.43
N GLN A 605 7.11 -17.90 -19.15
CA GLN A 605 8.51 -17.53 -19.40
C GLN A 605 9.15 -16.75 -18.24
N ILE A 606 8.34 -16.22 -17.33
CA ILE A 606 8.78 -15.38 -16.22
C ILE A 606 8.68 -16.16 -14.90
N TYR A 607 7.60 -16.91 -14.72
CA TYR A 607 7.24 -17.53 -13.45
C TYR A 607 7.20 -19.06 -13.52
N GLY A 608 7.88 -19.69 -12.55
CA GLY A 608 8.03 -21.15 -12.44
C GLY A 608 7.00 -21.83 -11.54
N GLY A 609 6.32 -21.10 -10.67
CA GLY A 609 5.35 -21.64 -9.72
C GLY A 609 3.99 -22.02 -10.32
N SER A 610 3.05 -22.38 -9.44
CA SER A 610 1.71 -22.85 -9.87
C SER A 610 0.87 -21.69 -10.41
N LEU A 611 0.22 -21.89 -11.56
CA LEU A 611 -0.68 -20.91 -12.17
C LEU A 611 -2.13 -21.36 -12.17
N THR A 612 -3.02 -20.43 -11.84
CA THR A 612 -4.47 -20.60 -11.96
C THR A 612 -5.16 -19.30 -12.38
N TYR A 613 -6.46 -19.36 -12.60
CA TYR A 613 -7.37 -18.24 -12.86
C TYR A 613 -8.61 -18.43 -11.97
N ALA A 614 -9.09 -17.36 -11.33
CA ALA A 614 -10.25 -17.41 -10.45
C ALA A 614 -11.53 -17.07 -11.24
N ALA A 615 -12.17 -18.09 -11.82
CA ALA A 615 -13.39 -17.90 -12.58
C ALA A 615 -14.59 -17.62 -11.68
N ASN A 616 -15.50 -16.74 -12.12
CA ASN A 616 -16.81 -16.64 -11.50
C ASN A 616 -17.53 -18.00 -11.63
N TRP A 617 -18.35 -18.32 -10.64
CA TRP A 617 -19.19 -19.52 -10.68
C TRP A 617 -20.15 -19.51 -11.90
N GLY A 618 -20.68 -20.68 -12.23
CA GLY A 618 -21.63 -20.85 -13.34
C GLY A 618 -20.94 -20.79 -14.70
N GLU A 619 -21.51 -20.01 -15.62
CA GLU A 619 -21.16 -20.05 -17.05
C GLU A 619 -19.67 -19.85 -17.33
N GLU A 620 -19.02 -18.91 -16.65
CA GLU A 620 -17.59 -18.63 -16.89
C GLU A 620 -16.73 -19.86 -16.58
N CYS A 621 -16.79 -20.37 -15.35
CA CYS A 621 -16.01 -21.53 -14.93
C CYS A 621 -16.29 -22.76 -15.80
N GLU A 622 -17.56 -23.00 -16.13
CA GLU A 622 -18.02 -24.16 -16.91
C GLU A 622 -17.60 -24.09 -18.39
N LYS A 623 -17.36 -22.90 -18.95
CA LYS A 623 -17.07 -22.74 -20.40
C LYS A 623 -15.66 -22.28 -20.74
N ILE A 624 -14.79 -21.99 -19.77
CA ILE A 624 -13.38 -21.66 -20.04
C ILE A 624 -12.69 -22.80 -20.78
N THR A 625 -12.12 -22.49 -21.94
CA THR A 625 -11.46 -23.49 -22.82
C THR A 625 -9.94 -23.53 -22.68
N PHE A 626 -9.35 -22.68 -21.83
CA PHE A 626 -7.90 -22.60 -21.62
C PHE A 626 -7.42 -23.24 -20.32
N TRP A 627 -8.29 -23.89 -19.54
CA TRP A 627 -7.90 -24.63 -18.33
C TRP A 627 -6.71 -25.59 -18.53
N PRO A 628 -6.57 -26.33 -19.65
CA PRO A 628 -5.43 -27.22 -19.85
C PRO A 628 -4.05 -26.53 -19.81
N ALA A 629 -3.99 -25.21 -20.04
CA ALA A 629 -2.77 -24.42 -19.96
C ALA A 629 -2.40 -23.96 -18.52
N LEU A 630 -3.31 -24.16 -17.56
CA LEU A 630 -3.14 -23.86 -16.15
C LEU A 630 -2.87 -25.14 -15.33
N ASP A 631 -2.35 -24.98 -14.12
CA ASP A 631 -2.06 -26.11 -13.23
C ASP A 631 -3.31 -26.56 -12.46
N PHE A 632 -4.23 -25.61 -12.20
CA PHE A 632 -5.46 -25.81 -11.44
C PHE A 632 -6.63 -25.05 -12.05
N ILE A 633 -7.82 -25.62 -11.87
CA ILE A 633 -9.10 -24.94 -12.10
C ILE A 633 -9.40 -24.10 -10.87
N GLY A 634 -9.43 -22.77 -11.02
CA GLY A 634 -9.78 -21.86 -9.94
C GLY A 634 -11.23 -21.40 -10.06
N VAL A 635 -11.99 -21.51 -8.98
CA VAL A 635 -13.39 -21.08 -8.95
C VAL A 635 -13.68 -20.22 -7.72
N ASN A 636 -14.33 -19.07 -7.96
CA ASN A 636 -14.99 -18.28 -6.94
C ASN A 636 -16.39 -18.88 -6.69
N CYS A 637 -16.47 -19.79 -5.73
CA CYS A 637 -17.55 -20.76 -5.54
C CYS A 637 -18.73 -20.19 -4.73
N TYR A 638 -19.42 -19.20 -5.26
CA TYR A 638 -20.60 -18.60 -4.63
C TYR A 638 -21.94 -19.18 -5.11
N TYR A 639 -21.97 -20.48 -5.44
CA TYR A 639 -23.20 -21.17 -5.80
C TYR A 639 -24.18 -21.21 -4.60
N PRO A 640 -25.47 -20.88 -4.81
CA PRO A 640 -26.48 -21.02 -3.76
C PRO A 640 -26.63 -22.46 -3.28
N LEU A 641 -26.78 -22.66 -1.96
CA LEU A 641 -27.06 -24.00 -1.42
C LEU A 641 -28.57 -24.27 -1.38
N HIS A 642 -29.37 -23.25 -1.08
CA HIS A 642 -30.81 -23.34 -0.96
C HIS A 642 -31.48 -22.03 -1.43
N GLN A 643 -32.74 -22.09 -1.89
CA GLN A 643 -33.47 -20.93 -2.42
C GLN A 643 -34.43 -20.31 -1.41
N GLY A 644 -34.82 -21.05 -0.35
CA GLY A 644 -35.70 -20.54 0.71
C GLY A 644 -34.97 -19.64 1.71
N THR A 645 -35.74 -18.79 2.41
CA THR A 645 -35.25 -17.92 3.50
C THR A 645 -34.95 -18.70 4.79
N THR A 646 -35.43 -19.93 4.86
CA THR A 646 -35.05 -20.94 5.87
C THR A 646 -34.50 -22.16 5.14
N ALA A 647 -33.65 -22.92 5.82
CA ALA A 647 -33.11 -24.18 5.30
C ALA A 647 -32.82 -25.11 6.48
N THR A 648 -33.20 -26.38 6.34
CA THR A 648 -32.76 -27.46 7.23
C THR A 648 -31.30 -27.83 6.95
N PRO A 649 -30.58 -28.41 7.92
CA PRO A 649 -29.23 -28.94 7.69
C PRO A 649 -29.15 -29.90 6.49
N GLU A 650 -30.18 -30.73 6.30
CA GLU A 650 -30.28 -31.70 5.21
C GLU A 650 -30.41 -31.01 3.85
N GLU A 651 -31.20 -29.93 3.76
CA GLU A 651 -31.34 -29.14 2.53
C GLU A 651 -30.04 -28.42 2.15
N LEU A 652 -29.32 -27.87 3.14
CA LEU A 652 -28.01 -27.26 2.92
C LEU A 652 -26.97 -28.29 2.49
N ALA A 653 -26.97 -29.48 3.10
CA ALA A 653 -26.10 -30.58 2.71
C ALA A 653 -26.38 -31.05 1.27
N ALA A 654 -27.65 -31.20 0.89
CA ALA A 654 -28.04 -31.52 -0.48
C ALA A 654 -27.62 -30.41 -1.46
N GLY A 655 -27.74 -29.15 -1.06
CA GLY A 655 -27.23 -28.00 -1.81
C GLY A 655 -25.73 -28.06 -2.05
N ALA A 656 -24.95 -28.29 -1.00
CA ALA A 656 -23.50 -28.42 -1.07
C ALA A 656 -23.07 -29.58 -1.98
N GLN A 657 -23.74 -30.73 -1.86
CA GLN A 657 -23.47 -31.89 -2.71
C GLN A 657 -23.69 -31.59 -4.19
N ARG A 658 -24.78 -30.89 -4.55
CA ARG A 658 -25.01 -30.44 -5.94
C ARG A 658 -23.89 -29.54 -6.47
N VAL A 659 -23.34 -28.67 -5.63
CA VAL A 659 -22.21 -27.81 -6.00
C VAL A 659 -20.95 -28.65 -6.24
N VAL A 660 -20.64 -29.59 -5.35
CA VAL A 660 -19.49 -30.50 -5.51
C VAL A 660 -19.60 -31.34 -6.79
N GLU A 661 -20.79 -31.83 -7.14
CA GLU A 661 -21.03 -32.59 -8.38
C GLU A 661 -20.82 -31.75 -9.65
N LYS A 662 -21.22 -30.47 -9.63
CA LYS A 662 -20.91 -29.52 -10.72
C LYS A 662 -19.41 -29.36 -10.90
N LEU A 663 -18.69 -29.12 -9.81
CA LEU A 663 -17.23 -28.97 -9.84
C LEU A 663 -16.53 -30.26 -10.29
N LYS A 664 -17.06 -31.42 -9.89
CA LYS A 664 -16.55 -32.74 -10.31
C LYS A 664 -16.66 -32.91 -11.83
N THR A 665 -17.78 -32.48 -12.42
CA THR A 665 -17.97 -32.54 -13.88
C THR A 665 -16.88 -31.75 -14.62
N ILE A 666 -16.56 -30.54 -14.14
CA ILE A 666 -15.51 -29.70 -14.72
C ILE A 666 -14.13 -30.35 -14.52
N HIS A 667 -13.84 -30.84 -13.31
CA HIS A 667 -12.61 -31.56 -13.00
C HIS A 667 -12.39 -32.76 -13.94
N GLU A 668 -13.41 -33.59 -14.15
CA GLU A 668 -13.33 -34.79 -15.00
C GLU A 668 -13.21 -34.43 -16.49
N GLN A 669 -13.79 -33.32 -16.94
CA GLN A 669 -13.63 -32.88 -18.33
C GLN A 669 -12.22 -32.33 -18.60
N VAL A 670 -11.67 -31.56 -17.66
CA VAL A 670 -10.42 -30.82 -17.83
C VAL A 670 -9.20 -31.65 -17.39
N GLN A 671 -9.39 -32.64 -16.52
CA GLN A 671 -8.35 -33.47 -15.90
C GLN A 671 -7.32 -32.63 -15.10
N ARG A 672 -7.82 -31.66 -14.33
CA ARG A 672 -7.02 -30.79 -13.46
C ARG A 672 -7.66 -30.65 -12.07
N PRO A 673 -6.90 -30.61 -10.97
CA PRO A 673 -7.48 -30.41 -9.65
C PRO A 673 -8.16 -29.04 -9.53
N VAL A 674 -9.11 -28.94 -8.61
CA VAL A 674 -9.91 -27.74 -8.36
C VAL A 674 -9.42 -27.03 -7.10
N TRP A 675 -9.22 -25.72 -7.21
CA TRP A 675 -9.08 -24.80 -6.09
C TRP A 675 -10.32 -23.93 -6.02
N LEU A 676 -10.94 -23.92 -4.85
CA LEU A 676 -11.90 -22.89 -4.48
C LEU A 676 -11.07 -21.64 -4.18
N THR A 677 -10.80 -20.84 -5.22
CA THR A 677 -9.99 -19.61 -5.12
C THR A 677 -10.73 -18.51 -4.37
N GLU A 678 -12.03 -18.70 -4.18
CA GLU A 678 -12.85 -17.96 -3.24
C GLU A 678 -14.08 -18.80 -2.85
N ILE A 679 -14.49 -18.74 -1.59
CA ILE A 679 -15.77 -19.25 -1.13
C ILE A 679 -16.11 -18.58 0.20
N GLY A 680 -17.35 -18.21 0.42
CA GLY A 680 -17.74 -17.54 1.65
C GLY A 680 -19.24 -17.41 1.80
N TYR A 681 -19.65 -17.24 3.04
CA TYR A 681 -21.02 -16.95 3.44
C TYR A 681 -20.96 -15.85 4.49
N ARG A 682 -21.82 -14.83 4.38
CA ARG A 682 -21.92 -13.75 5.36
C ARG A 682 -22.61 -14.22 6.64
N SER A 683 -22.28 -13.62 7.78
CA SER A 683 -23.01 -13.80 9.06
C SER A 683 -24.29 -12.98 9.09
N ALA A 684 -25.18 -13.29 8.16
CA ALA A 684 -26.48 -12.67 8.01
C ALA A 684 -27.54 -13.74 7.70
N THR A 685 -28.81 -13.42 7.87
CA THR A 685 -29.91 -14.36 7.58
C THR A 685 -29.88 -14.89 6.14
N ALA A 686 -30.25 -16.17 5.97
CA ALA A 686 -30.29 -16.89 4.69
C ALA A 686 -29.07 -16.69 3.76
N PRO A 687 -27.83 -16.82 4.25
CA PRO A 687 -26.63 -16.49 3.48
C PRO A 687 -26.39 -17.46 2.32
N TRP A 688 -27.04 -18.63 2.33
CA TRP A 688 -27.02 -19.64 1.27
C TRP A 688 -27.77 -19.25 0.00
N GLN A 689 -28.66 -18.23 0.02
CA GLN A 689 -29.48 -17.86 -1.15
C GLN A 689 -28.65 -17.12 -2.21
N ASN A 690 -27.91 -16.10 -1.78
CA ASN A 690 -27.02 -15.31 -2.63
C ASN A 690 -25.68 -15.13 -1.92
N PRO A 691 -24.82 -16.16 -1.93
CA PRO A 691 -23.58 -16.15 -1.13
C PRO A 691 -22.62 -15.00 -1.45
N HIS A 692 -22.68 -14.47 -2.67
CA HIS A 692 -21.87 -13.35 -3.15
C HIS A 692 -22.41 -11.97 -2.77
N ALA A 693 -23.71 -11.85 -2.44
CA ALA A 693 -24.37 -10.56 -2.28
C ALA A 693 -24.00 -9.88 -0.96
N GLU A 694 -24.04 -8.53 -0.96
CA GLU A 694 -23.95 -7.72 0.26
C GLU A 694 -25.01 -8.13 1.29
N ALA A 695 -24.75 -7.89 2.58
CA ALA A 695 -25.73 -8.20 3.62
C ALA A 695 -26.99 -7.33 3.47
N GLY A 696 -26.82 -6.05 3.14
CA GLY A 696 -27.91 -5.08 3.05
C GLY A 696 -28.63 -4.94 4.39
N ASP A 697 -29.95 -5.09 4.38
CA ASP A 697 -30.79 -4.97 5.59
C ASP A 697 -30.99 -6.31 6.33
N ARG A 698 -30.32 -7.38 5.89
CA ARG A 698 -30.40 -8.68 6.57
C ARG A 698 -29.86 -8.58 7.99
N ALA A 699 -30.52 -9.27 8.92
CA ALA A 699 -30.12 -9.34 10.33
C ALA A 699 -28.86 -10.20 10.51
N ILE A 700 -28.09 -9.94 11.56
CA ILE A 700 -26.93 -10.76 11.94
C ILE A 700 -27.41 -12.18 12.25
N ASP A 701 -26.75 -13.17 11.66
CA ASP A 701 -26.98 -14.60 11.94
C ASP A 701 -25.67 -15.38 11.76
N GLU A 702 -24.91 -15.49 12.84
CA GLU A 702 -23.63 -16.20 12.84
C GLU A 702 -23.80 -17.72 12.75
N GLN A 703 -24.95 -18.24 13.20
CA GLN A 703 -25.24 -19.67 13.14
C GLN A 703 -25.55 -20.11 11.71
N ALA A 704 -26.29 -19.30 10.95
CA ALA A 704 -26.53 -19.55 9.53
C ALA A 704 -25.23 -19.58 8.71
N GLN A 705 -24.26 -18.69 9.02
CA GLN A 705 -22.92 -18.75 8.43
C GLN A 705 -22.24 -20.09 8.76
N ALA A 706 -22.23 -20.49 10.04
CA ALA A 706 -21.60 -21.74 10.47
C ALA A 706 -22.23 -22.98 9.81
N GLN A 707 -23.55 -22.99 9.64
CA GLN A 707 -24.27 -24.07 8.94
C GLN A 707 -23.85 -24.19 7.47
N CYS A 708 -23.66 -23.09 6.75
CA CYS A 708 -23.14 -23.11 5.38
C CYS A 708 -21.71 -23.66 5.31
N TYR A 709 -20.83 -23.22 6.21
CA TYR A 709 -19.46 -23.74 6.30
C TYR A 709 -19.47 -25.25 6.56
N ALA A 710 -20.28 -25.71 7.52
CA ALA A 710 -20.36 -27.12 7.89
C ALA A 710 -20.90 -27.97 6.73
N ALA A 711 -21.98 -27.53 6.07
CA ALA A 711 -22.57 -28.23 4.93
C ALA A 711 -21.59 -28.36 3.76
N PHE A 712 -20.92 -27.26 3.40
CA PHE A 712 -20.00 -27.26 2.27
C PHE A 712 -18.72 -28.07 2.55
N LEU A 713 -18.12 -27.91 3.74
CA LEU A 713 -16.95 -28.72 4.14
C LEU A 713 -17.32 -30.20 4.20
N ALA A 714 -18.47 -30.58 4.77
CA ALA A 714 -18.88 -31.99 4.84
C ALA A 714 -19.00 -32.63 3.45
N ALA A 715 -19.59 -31.94 2.47
CA ALA A 715 -19.76 -32.44 1.11
C ALA A 715 -18.43 -32.52 0.33
N SER A 716 -17.55 -31.52 0.50
CA SER A 716 -16.37 -31.37 -0.35
C SER A 716 -15.12 -32.05 0.22
N TRP A 717 -14.95 -32.11 1.56
CA TRP A 717 -13.74 -32.60 2.23
C TRP A 717 -13.31 -34.04 1.91
N PRO A 718 -14.22 -34.98 1.58
CA PRO A 718 -13.82 -36.31 1.12
C PRO A 718 -13.14 -36.33 -0.26
N SER A 719 -13.24 -35.25 -1.04
CA SER A 719 -12.70 -35.19 -2.40
C SER A 719 -11.17 -35.09 -2.38
N ASP A 720 -10.51 -35.93 -3.18
CA ASP A 720 -9.07 -35.89 -3.40
C ASP A 720 -8.67 -34.91 -4.49
N TRP A 721 -9.60 -34.47 -5.35
CA TRP A 721 -9.38 -33.54 -6.45
C TRP A 721 -9.67 -32.06 -6.11
N ILE A 722 -10.39 -31.79 -5.01
CA ILE A 722 -10.48 -30.43 -4.45
C ILE A 722 -9.28 -30.22 -3.54
N LYS A 723 -8.32 -29.43 -4.02
CA LYS A 723 -7.00 -29.26 -3.41
C LYS A 723 -6.79 -27.92 -2.74
N GLY A 724 -7.70 -26.95 -2.87
CA GLY A 724 -7.54 -25.63 -2.25
C GLY A 724 -8.87 -25.05 -1.79
N TYR A 725 -8.87 -24.52 -0.57
CA TYR A 725 -10.05 -23.95 0.10
C TYR A 725 -9.74 -22.52 0.54
N PHE A 726 -9.68 -21.55 -0.38
CA PHE A 726 -9.39 -20.16 -0.03
C PHE A 726 -10.69 -19.43 0.34
N TRP A 727 -11.06 -19.49 1.61
CA TRP A 727 -12.24 -18.81 2.10
C TRP A 727 -12.11 -17.28 2.03
N TRP A 728 -13.21 -16.59 1.77
CA TRP A 728 -13.33 -15.15 1.86
C TRP A 728 -14.05 -14.81 3.18
N LYS A 729 -13.47 -14.02 4.08
CA LYS A 729 -12.08 -13.50 4.11
C LYS A 729 -11.63 -13.28 5.56
N TRP A 730 -10.33 -13.08 5.76
CA TRP A 730 -9.70 -12.86 7.06
C TRP A 730 -9.05 -11.48 7.09
N PRO A 731 -9.26 -10.65 8.12
CA PRO A 731 -8.77 -9.26 8.13
C PRO A 731 -7.26 -9.19 8.39
N SER A 732 -6.56 -8.24 7.74
CA SER A 732 -5.18 -7.89 8.10
C SER A 732 -5.06 -7.21 9.47
N ASP A 733 -6.11 -6.57 9.96
CA ASP A 733 -6.20 -5.98 11.29
C ASP A 733 -7.32 -6.67 12.09
N LEU A 734 -6.97 -7.39 13.15
CA LEU A 734 -7.95 -8.13 13.97
C LEU A 734 -8.96 -7.21 14.68
N ASN A 735 -8.69 -5.91 14.75
CA ASN A 735 -9.64 -4.92 15.26
C ASN A 735 -10.70 -4.49 14.22
N HIS A 736 -10.57 -4.93 12.96
CA HIS A 736 -11.52 -4.60 11.92
C HIS A 736 -12.82 -5.39 12.07
N VAL A 737 -13.94 -4.66 12.22
CA VAL A 737 -15.28 -5.23 12.24
C VAL A 737 -15.97 -4.95 10.90
N GLU A 738 -16.10 -5.98 10.07
CA GLU A 738 -16.76 -5.86 8.77
C GLU A 738 -18.28 -5.78 8.91
N ASP A 739 -18.90 -4.78 8.27
CA ASP A 739 -20.36 -4.60 8.16
C ASP A 739 -21.11 -4.79 9.50
N ASN A 740 -20.57 -4.20 10.58
CA ASN A 740 -21.11 -4.29 11.94
C ASN A 740 -21.33 -5.74 12.41
N GLY A 741 -20.51 -6.68 11.95
CA GLY A 741 -20.60 -8.10 12.29
C GLY A 741 -21.39 -8.95 11.29
N ARG A 742 -21.94 -8.38 10.21
CA ARG A 742 -22.65 -9.11 9.13
C ARG A 742 -21.75 -9.54 7.97
N GLY A 743 -20.46 -9.24 8.05
CA GLY A 743 -19.47 -9.56 7.04
C GLY A 743 -19.19 -11.05 6.85
N TYR A 744 -18.17 -11.34 6.05
CA TYR A 744 -17.70 -12.70 5.77
C TYR A 744 -16.73 -13.24 6.84
N VAL A 745 -16.11 -12.35 7.63
CA VAL A 745 -15.10 -12.72 8.64
C VAL A 745 -15.68 -13.69 9.67
N PRO A 746 -15.09 -14.89 9.85
CA PRO A 746 -15.56 -15.88 10.81
C PRO A 746 -14.94 -15.71 12.21
N LEU A 747 -13.91 -14.87 12.34
CA LEU A 747 -13.14 -14.67 13.57
C LEU A 747 -14.07 -14.38 14.76
N GLY A 748 -13.95 -15.19 15.82
CA GLY A 748 -14.77 -15.08 17.02
C GLY A 748 -16.22 -15.57 16.89
N LYS A 749 -16.59 -16.19 15.75
CA LYS A 749 -17.95 -16.69 15.46
C LYS A 749 -17.98 -18.22 15.38
N PRO A 750 -19.15 -18.87 15.47
CA PRO A 750 -19.27 -20.34 15.39
C PRO A 750 -18.71 -20.95 14.08
N ALA A 751 -18.63 -20.17 13.00
CA ALA A 751 -18.01 -20.63 11.75
C ALA A 751 -16.49 -20.88 11.89
N GLU A 752 -15.80 -20.17 12.79
CA GLU A 752 -14.39 -20.44 13.12
C GLU A 752 -14.21 -21.83 13.75
N ASP A 753 -15.10 -22.22 14.67
CA ASP A 753 -15.05 -23.53 15.31
C ASP A 753 -15.27 -24.66 14.30
N VAL A 754 -16.19 -24.45 13.35
CA VAL A 754 -16.38 -25.38 12.22
C VAL A 754 -15.06 -25.51 11.45
N LEU A 755 -14.47 -24.39 11.03
CA LEU A 755 -13.21 -24.39 10.26
C LEU A 755 -12.09 -25.13 11.03
N ARG A 756 -11.90 -24.78 12.30
CA ARG A 756 -10.91 -25.39 13.20
C ARG A 756 -11.09 -26.90 13.29
N SER A 757 -12.34 -27.36 13.38
CA SER A 757 -12.67 -28.79 13.46
C SER A 757 -12.28 -29.58 12.22
N TYR A 758 -12.15 -28.95 11.04
CA TYR A 758 -11.71 -29.58 9.79
C TYR A 758 -10.20 -29.41 9.57
N TYR A 759 -9.69 -28.20 9.77
CA TYR A 759 -8.31 -27.85 9.45
C TYR A 759 -7.29 -28.42 10.42
N LEU A 760 -7.68 -28.70 11.67
CA LEU A 760 -6.83 -29.38 12.66
C LEU A 760 -6.98 -30.91 12.68
N ARG A 761 -7.80 -31.50 11.78
CA ARG A 761 -7.86 -32.97 11.66
C ARG A 761 -6.51 -33.47 11.14
N LYS A 762 -5.93 -34.42 11.87
CA LYS A 762 -4.69 -35.10 11.48
C LYS A 762 -4.96 -36.22 10.50
#